data_AF-A0A1H1DA81-F1
#
_entry.id   AF-A0A1H1DA81-F1
#
_cell.length_a   1.000
_cell.length_b   1.000
_cell.length_c   1.000
_cell.angle_alpha   90.00
_cell.angle_beta   90.00
_cell.angle_gamma   90.00
#
_symmetry.space_group_name_H-M   'P 1'
#
loop_
_entity.id
_entity.type
_entity.pdbx_description
1 polymer ?
#
loop_
_entity_poly.entity_id
_entity_poly.type
_entity_poly.pdbx_seq_one_letter_code
_entity_poly.pdbx_strand_id
1 'polypeptide(L)'
;MTAFLCTATPAAKLQQNQDISLTMQRAIEHHRQQEYEEAAARYASVLEAASDHPDAHYHLGVLLMQTGRPSEAVPHFEAALGQMPKNGQIWVYYINALVASQQTEAARVVLDLARHQGLPEAAVQMLHARISGEEAPLPATPEPEAATAPAPQADASGSDSRPPAASDTDERVKLDTRRASLKEMRQLQHLFNSGKFEAALNVSRRLTHQYPSHGECWYELGRVLQRTGRYNESVEAAEHAARLLPNFIAARTMLTDGLITTRQYQQAETHCRQALEKYPESAVLHRNLGTALQEMGRYAEGIVHLRRAVELAPNDALEYDALALLLLKHGLYDEAETAFRRALELAPMQAITHSNLLFTLMHKPDLDALSAFAEFREFAARHEAPLRARRPRHTNDRDPSRRLRVGFVSGDLLGHPVAYFFLSVLEHLALDSSLSLHIYSNYAVTDGFTEQIRAHAQTWSEIFGMSDDAVVQKIRDDGIDILIDLSGHTGRNRLVAFAHKPAPVQASWIGNPATTGLDAVDYYLSDRFVTPLEQFERQFSEKLVFLPALAPFKPHPQAPDVNELPALKNGFITFGSFSRIVKIGPEVVALWARVLREVPDSRMVIGAITAREQMDKLTGLFASEGIDLSRISFLQRGNVSTYLQQHNLIDVCLDTLPFGNSTTTMQALWMGVPTMTLPGVSMASRGSTGWLSHLGLDSAFVAQDKDDFVRKCAALAADPEALAVVRGELREYCRQSVLIDAGAISNAASRAFRTMWQRWCDGLEPEHFEVLAHVSNAHTAVDNPAGLSPEQRAALAGEFVDTLTLLLDKQQFAEAEAVARQFTTLLPEIGKAWHMLATSLLQQGKPFEALEPLRKANTLLPNDRNIRQELSRVSQYVSDLERIAPVDRAEPASELAALRADSRQYRHPVGALIANVPVLIPTFNNVTYLRRMVSQLQGRGLRNLIVVDNASSAPGMLDYLASIQDTVSVARLDHNVGPRAFLLSDVIYHRLPDIFCITDPDLELNPELPDTFLFDLIDATEALKIGKAGFALDISQPALMDEKALSIMQSDGVKNYGLIDWEARFWQQQIAAGANGDPIFRAPIDTTFAVYNKRYFRRETHLAAVRFGGRYTCRHLPWYKDNGLDAAEDQYYRKHQAWSTFLK
;
A
#
# COMPACT_ATOMS: atom_id res chain seq x y z
N MET A 1 -32.04 17.45 62.19
CA MET A 1 -32.52 16.16 61.62
C MET A 1 -31.98 16.05 60.21
N THR A 2 -31.63 14.82 59.81
CA THR A 2 -31.27 14.35 58.46
C THR A 2 -32.18 14.91 57.34
N ALA A 3 -31.74 15.01 56.07
CA ALA A 3 -30.85 14.08 55.36
C ALA A 3 -29.79 14.73 54.43
N PHE A 4 -28.77 13.93 54.09
CA PHE A 4 -27.68 14.22 53.14
C PHE A 4 -28.14 14.12 51.68
N LEU A 5 -27.52 14.91 50.79
CA LEU A 5 -27.40 14.59 49.37
C LEU A 5 -25.99 14.12 49.08
N CYS A 6 -25.83 12.82 48.79
CA CYS A 6 -24.54 12.23 48.40
C CYS A 6 -24.18 12.60 46.95
N THR A 7 -22.95 13.05 46.74
CA THR A 7 -22.33 13.04 45.42
C THR A 7 -21.79 11.63 45.13
N ALA A 8 -22.27 11.00 44.06
CA ALA A 8 -21.89 9.64 43.70
C ALA A 8 -20.39 9.51 43.36
N THR A 9 -19.74 8.47 43.89
CA THR A 9 -18.33 8.16 43.60
C THR A 9 -18.13 7.74 42.13
N PRO A 10 -16.90 7.81 41.59
CA PRO A 10 -16.63 7.40 40.20
C PRO A 10 -17.06 5.96 39.90
N ALA A 11 -16.91 5.04 40.87
CA ALA A 11 -17.38 3.66 40.75
C ALA A 11 -18.92 3.56 40.67
N ALA A 12 -19.65 4.35 41.46
CA ALA A 12 -21.12 4.39 41.41
C ALA A 12 -21.64 4.97 40.08
N LYS A 13 -20.96 5.99 39.52
CA LYS A 13 -21.28 6.50 38.17
C LYS A 13 -20.99 5.46 37.07
N LEU A 14 -19.89 4.72 37.19
CA LEU A 14 -19.56 3.65 36.23
C LEU A 14 -20.61 2.53 36.27
N GLN A 15 -21.05 2.12 37.47
CA GLN A 15 -22.09 1.14 37.66
C GLN A 15 -23.45 1.62 37.09
N GLN A 16 -23.85 2.87 37.39
CA GLN A 16 -25.06 3.47 36.82
C GLN A 16 -25.05 3.47 35.28
N ASN A 17 -23.92 3.78 34.65
CA ASN A 17 -23.78 3.73 33.19
C ASN A 17 -23.85 2.30 32.63
N GLN A 18 -23.36 1.30 33.38
CA GLN A 18 -23.49 -0.12 33.01
C GLN A 18 -24.94 -0.61 33.11
N ASP A 19 -25.65 -0.23 34.17
CA ASP A 19 -27.06 -0.59 34.39
C ASP A 19 -27.98 0.06 33.33
N ILE A 20 -27.72 1.33 32.97
CA ILE A 20 -28.36 2.02 31.83
C ILE A 20 -28.10 1.26 30.53
N SER A 21 -26.84 0.91 30.24
CA SER A 21 -26.46 0.19 29.01
C SER A 21 -27.15 -1.18 28.89
N LEU A 22 -27.21 -1.93 30.00
CA LEU A 22 -27.87 -3.24 30.04
C LEU A 22 -29.39 -3.13 29.89
N THR A 23 -30.00 -2.11 30.50
CA THR A 23 -31.44 -1.84 30.38
C THR A 23 -31.80 -1.42 28.96
N MET A 24 -30.97 -0.60 28.31
CA MET A 24 -31.12 -0.20 26.91
C MET A 24 -31.00 -1.39 25.94
N GLN A 25 -30.03 -2.28 26.16
CA GLN A 25 -29.90 -3.52 25.37
C GLN A 25 -31.13 -4.41 25.48
N ARG A 26 -31.67 -4.59 26.70
CA ARG A 26 -32.91 -5.34 26.91
C ARG A 26 -34.11 -4.66 26.25
N ALA A 27 -34.21 -3.32 26.32
CA ALA A 27 -35.27 -2.57 25.65
C ALA A 27 -35.27 -2.82 24.14
N ILE A 28 -34.10 -2.76 23.49
CA ILE A 28 -33.93 -3.06 22.06
C ILE A 28 -34.30 -4.51 21.74
N GLU A 29 -33.98 -5.46 22.61
CA GLU A 29 -34.31 -6.87 22.39
C GLU A 29 -35.82 -7.14 22.46
N HIS A 30 -36.51 -6.63 23.49
CA HIS A 30 -37.99 -6.67 23.57
C HIS A 30 -38.63 -5.96 22.36
N HIS A 31 -38.06 -4.84 21.89
CA HIS A 31 -38.53 -4.12 20.72
C HIS A 31 -38.42 -4.96 19.43
N ARG A 32 -37.33 -5.72 19.26
CA ARG A 32 -37.15 -6.65 18.14
C ARG A 32 -38.10 -7.85 18.20
N GLN A 33 -38.40 -8.31 19.41
CA GLN A 33 -39.36 -9.40 19.66
C GLN A 33 -40.83 -8.94 19.56
N GLN A 34 -41.07 -7.67 19.20
CA GLN A 34 -42.40 -7.03 19.12
C GLN A 34 -43.14 -6.94 20.47
N GLU A 35 -42.41 -7.07 21.59
CA GLU A 35 -42.92 -6.91 22.95
C GLU A 35 -42.94 -5.41 23.32
N TYR A 36 -43.75 -4.63 22.60
CA TYR A 36 -43.69 -3.17 22.60
C TYR A 36 -43.95 -2.52 23.98
N GLU A 37 -44.81 -3.11 24.83
CA GLU A 37 -45.05 -2.61 26.20
C GLU A 37 -43.80 -2.75 27.09
N GLU A 38 -43.16 -3.93 27.06
CA GLU A 38 -41.93 -4.21 27.81
C GLU A 38 -40.74 -3.39 27.33
N ALA A 39 -40.65 -3.16 26.00
CA ALA A 39 -39.67 -2.27 25.40
C ALA A 39 -39.88 -0.81 25.83
N ALA A 40 -41.11 -0.29 25.72
CA ALA A 40 -41.46 1.07 26.12
C ALA A 40 -41.16 1.33 27.61
N ALA A 41 -41.51 0.39 28.49
CA ALA A 41 -41.22 0.49 29.93
C ALA A 41 -39.71 0.57 30.23
N ARG A 42 -38.86 -0.14 29.47
CA ARG A 42 -37.40 -0.09 29.66
C ARG A 42 -36.77 1.15 29.03
N TYR A 43 -37.26 1.63 27.90
CA TYR A 43 -36.82 2.94 27.38
C TYR A 43 -37.20 4.07 28.34
N ALA A 44 -38.40 4.04 28.92
CA ALA A 44 -38.81 4.97 29.96
C ALA A 44 -37.88 4.89 31.19
N SER A 45 -37.55 3.69 31.68
CA SER A 45 -36.62 3.50 32.79
C SER A 45 -35.20 4.02 32.50
N VAL A 46 -34.71 3.90 31.25
CA VAL A 46 -33.45 4.54 30.82
C VAL A 46 -33.56 6.07 30.89
N LEU A 47 -34.69 6.64 30.45
CA LEU A 47 -34.93 8.09 30.50
C LEU A 47 -35.18 8.63 31.92
N GLU A 48 -35.68 7.83 32.85
CA GLU A 48 -35.72 8.16 34.27
C GLU A 48 -34.30 8.22 34.88
N ALA A 49 -33.38 7.36 34.43
CA ALA A 49 -32.00 7.32 34.89
C ALA A 49 -31.07 8.34 34.19
N ALA A 50 -31.37 8.69 32.94
CA ALA A 50 -30.64 9.65 32.10
C ALA A 50 -31.61 10.33 31.12
N SER A 51 -32.18 11.47 31.54
CA SER A 51 -33.28 12.16 30.85
C SER A 51 -32.92 12.83 29.52
N ASP A 52 -31.66 12.80 29.11
CA ASP A 52 -31.14 13.30 27.85
C ASP A 52 -30.56 12.19 26.96
N HIS A 53 -30.75 10.90 27.31
CA HIS A 53 -30.15 9.77 26.60
C HIS A 53 -30.67 9.66 25.15
N PRO A 54 -29.84 9.95 24.13
CA PRO A 54 -30.32 10.14 22.76
C PRO A 54 -30.90 8.87 22.13
N ASP A 55 -30.25 7.72 22.32
CA ASP A 55 -30.73 6.47 21.72
C ASP A 55 -32.06 5.99 22.32
N ALA A 56 -32.27 6.18 23.64
CA ALA A 56 -33.52 5.84 24.31
C ALA A 56 -34.67 6.72 23.81
N HIS A 57 -34.41 8.02 23.65
CA HIS A 57 -35.34 8.93 22.97
C HIS A 57 -35.64 8.49 21.53
N TYR A 58 -34.61 8.24 20.71
CA TYR A 58 -34.79 7.80 19.32
C TYR A 58 -35.62 6.51 19.22
N HIS A 59 -35.26 5.46 19.97
CA HIS A 59 -35.94 4.18 19.90
C HIS A 59 -37.36 4.21 20.48
N LEU A 60 -37.62 5.00 21.53
CA LEU A 60 -38.97 5.22 22.04
C LEU A 60 -39.83 5.99 21.04
N GLY A 61 -39.27 7.00 20.36
CA GLY A 61 -39.93 7.69 19.24
C GLY A 61 -40.29 6.74 18.09
N VAL A 62 -39.38 5.84 17.68
CA VAL A 62 -39.66 4.82 16.65
C VAL A 62 -40.77 3.85 17.11
N LEU A 63 -40.76 3.41 18.37
CA LEU A 63 -41.80 2.55 18.93
C LEU A 63 -43.17 3.24 18.96
N LEU A 64 -43.22 4.52 19.33
CA LEU A 64 -44.43 5.34 19.28
C LEU A 64 -44.95 5.51 17.84
N MET A 65 -44.07 5.67 16.85
CA MET A 65 -44.47 5.66 15.44
C MET A 65 -45.06 4.30 15.00
N GLN A 66 -44.44 3.19 15.39
CA GLN A 66 -44.92 1.83 15.06
C GLN A 66 -46.24 1.47 15.75
N THR A 67 -46.48 2.00 16.95
CA THR A 67 -47.73 1.81 17.71
C THR A 67 -48.81 2.85 17.39
N GLY A 68 -48.65 3.64 16.33
CA GLY A 68 -49.68 4.56 15.83
C GLY A 68 -49.84 5.85 16.65
N ARG A 69 -48.82 6.27 17.40
CA ARG A 69 -48.80 7.45 18.29
C ARG A 69 -47.81 8.52 17.82
N PRO A 70 -47.92 9.03 16.57
CA PRO A 70 -46.91 9.89 15.96
C PRO A 70 -46.73 11.24 16.67
N SER A 71 -47.80 11.83 17.21
CA SER A 71 -47.75 13.09 17.95
C SER A 71 -46.91 12.99 19.23
N GLU A 72 -46.87 11.82 19.87
CA GLU A 72 -46.08 11.56 21.07
C GLU A 72 -44.61 11.26 20.72
N ALA A 73 -44.32 10.79 19.50
CA ALA A 73 -42.96 10.54 19.04
C ALA A 73 -42.15 11.83 18.77
N VAL A 74 -42.83 12.91 18.35
CA VAL A 74 -42.26 14.24 18.03
C VAL A 74 -41.26 14.73 19.10
N PRO A 75 -41.63 14.93 20.38
CA PRO A 75 -40.71 15.44 21.40
C PRO A 75 -39.53 14.49 21.70
N HIS A 76 -39.68 13.19 21.49
CA HIS A 76 -38.56 12.27 21.64
C HIS A 76 -37.54 12.42 20.49
N PHE A 77 -37.99 12.64 19.26
CA PHE A 77 -37.06 12.92 18.16
C PHE A 77 -36.39 14.29 18.29
N GLU A 78 -37.08 15.31 18.81
CA GLU A 78 -36.50 16.61 19.14
C GLU A 78 -35.37 16.48 20.18
N ALA A 79 -35.62 15.76 21.28
CA ALA A 79 -34.61 15.51 22.31
C ALA A 79 -33.40 14.72 21.78
N ALA A 80 -33.63 13.70 20.94
CA ALA A 80 -32.55 12.94 20.32
C ALA A 80 -31.72 13.80 19.33
N LEU A 81 -32.37 14.66 18.54
CA LEU A 81 -31.70 15.60 17.62
C LEU A 81 -30.94 16.71 18.36
N GLY A 82 -31.39 17.13 19.54
CA GLY A 82 -30.67 18.08 20.39
C GLY A 82 -29.27 17.60 20.78
N GLN A 83 -29.06 16.29 20.88
CA GLN A 83 -27.78 15.66 21.18
C GLN A 83 -27.06 15.11 19.92
N MET A 84 -27.81 14.66 18.90
CA MET A 84 -27.29 14.05 17.67
C MET A 84 -27.76 14.78 16.38
N PRO A 85 -27.48 16.08 16.19
CA PRO A 85 -28.02 16.86 15.08
C PRO A 85 -27.53 16.43 13.69
N LYS A 86 -26.46 15.61 13.61
CA LYS A 86 -25.92 15.07 12.34
C LYS A 86 -26.47 13.68 11.98
N ASN A 87 -27.36 13.09 12.79
CA ASN A 87 -27.90 11.76 12.52
C ASN A 87 -29.10 11.83 11.57
N GLY A 88 -28.84 11.61 10.28
CA GLY A 88 -29.85 11.69 9.21
C GLY A 88 -31.08 10.79 9.42
N GLN A 89 -30.94 9.65 10.10
CA GLN A 89 -32.07 8.74 10.35
C GLN A 89 -33.10 9.36 11.31
N ILE A 90 -32.63 10.12 12.31
CA ILE A 90 -33.52 10.77 13.29
C ILE A 90 -34.30 11.89 12.60
N TRP A 91 -33.69 12.68 11.71
CA TRP A 91 -34.38 13.67 10.89
C TRP A 91 -35.51 13.06 10.04
N VAL A 92 -35.24 11.92 9.38
CA VAL A 92 -36.25 11.20 8.59
C VAL A 92 -37.45 10.78 9.46
N TYR A 93 -37.20 10.20 10.63
CA TYR A 93 -38.29 9.80 11.53
C TYR A 93 -39.02 10.98 12.17
N TYR A 94 -38.32 12.06 12.51
CA TYR A 94 -38.91 13.30 13.04
C TYR A 94 -39.87 13.94 12.03
N ILE A 95 -39.43 14.10 10.77
CA ILE A 95 -40.24 14.65 9.69
C ILE A 95 -41.45 13.75 9.40
N ASN A 96 -41.26 12.42 9.40
CA ASN A 96 -42.37 11.48 9.27
C ASN A 96 -43.37 11.56 10.44
N ALA A 97 -42.91 11.80 11.67
CA ALA A 97 -43.78 12.00 12.83
C ALA A 97 -44.59 13.30 12.75
N LEU A 98 -43.97 14.39 12.27
CA LEU A 98 -44.67 15.66 12.00
C LEU A 98 -45.72 15.51 10.90
N VAL A 99 -45.41 14.86 9.78
CA VAL A 99 -46.38 14.57 8.72
C VAL A 99 -47.52 13.67 9.23
N ALA A 100 -47.21 12.59 9.94
CA ALA A 100 -48.21 11.67 10.48
C ALA A 100 -49.09 12.28 11.60
N SER A 101 -48.61 13.34 12.26
CA SER A 101 -49.39 14.15 13.21
C SER A 101 -50.03 15.39 12.58
N GLN A 102 -50.08 15.49 11.25
CA GLN A 102 -50.68 16.58 10.47
C GLN A 102 -50.02 17.97 10.67
N GLN A 103 -48.77 18.00 11.15
CA GLN A 103 -47.98 19.22 11.37
C GLN A 103 -47.15 19.59 10.12
N THR A 104 -47.81 19.70 8.97
CA THR A 104 -47.15 19.80 7.65
C THR A 104 -46.22 21.02 7.51
N GLU A 105 -46.58 22.18 8.07
CA GLU A 105 -45.69 23.36 8.02
C GLU A 105 -44.45 23.21 8.91
N ALA A 106 -44.58 22.58 10.08
CA ALA A 106 -43.42 22.25 10.91
C ALA A 106 -42.49 21.28 10.18
N ALA A 107 -43.06 20.27 9.49
CA ALA A 107 -42.29 19.34 8.67
C ALA A 107 -41.48 20.03 7.55
N ARG A 108 -42.02 21.09 6.91
CA ARG A 108 -41.28 21.89 5.92
C ARG A 108 -40.09 22.62 6.53
N VAL A 109 -40.31 23.37 7.61
CA VAL A 109 -39.23 24.12 8.30
C VAL A 109 -38.14 23.18 8.81
N VAL A 110 -38.53 22.01 9.32
CA VAL A 110 -37.61 20.96 9.78
C VAL A 110 -36.85 20.31 8.63
N LEU A 111 -37.45 20.13 7.45
CA LEU A 111 -36.76 19.59 6.27
C LEU A 111 -35.64 20.53 5.78
N ASP A 112 -35.89 21.84 5.74
CA ASP A 112 -34.86 22.83 5.38
C ASP A 112 -33.71 22.82 6.40
N LEU A 113 -34.03 22.73 7.69
CA LEU A 113 -33.03 22.59 8.75
C LEU A 113 -32.21 21.29 8.61
N ALA A 114 -32.86 20.16 8.33
CA ALA A 114 -32.21 18.87 8.11
C ALA A 114 -31.25 18.91 6.90
N ARG A 115 -31.63 19.61 5.82
CA ARG A 115 -30.78 19.84 4.65
C ARG A 115 -29.52 20.62 5.04
N HIS A 116 -29.65 21.69 5.83
CA HIS A 116 -28.50 22.44 6.34
C HIS A 116 -27.60 21.63 7.30
N GLN A 117 -28.12 20.62 7.99
CA GLN A 117 -27.34 19.69 8.83
C GLN A 117 -26.72 18.50 8.06
N GLY A 118 -26.87 18.47 6.73
CA GLY A 118 -26.22 17.49 5.85
C GLY A 118 -27.03 16.24 5.53
N LEU A 119 -28.36 16.28 5.64
CA LEU A 119 -29.21 15.19 5.15
C LEU A 119 -29.03 15.02 3.62
N PRO A 120 -28.82 13.81 3.09
CA PRO A 120 -28.58 13.59 1.67
C PRO A 120 -29.72 14.09 0.79
N GLU A 121 -29.40 14.76 -0.32
CA GLU A 121 -30.36 15.40 -1.22
C GLU A 121 -31.47 14.45 -1.73
N ALA A 122 -31.15 13.17 -1.96
CA ALA A 122 -32.15 12.15 -2.33
C ALA A 122 -33.19 11.90 -1.21
N ALA A 123 -32.76 11.87 0.06
CA ALA A 123 -33.66 11.75 1.20
C ALA A 123 -34.49 13.05 1.40
N VAL A 124 -33.88 14.21 1.15
CA VAL A 124 -34.58 15.51 1.16
C VAL A 124 -35.69 15.54 0.11
N GLN A 125 -35.43 15.07 -1.11
CA GLN A 125 -36.43 14.99 -2.18
C GLN A 125 -37.57 14.02 -1.86
N MET A 126 -37.27 12.84 -1.31
CA MET A 126 -38.30 11.88 -0.87
C MET A 126 -39.20 12.45 0.24
N LEU A 127 -38.62 13.16 1.21
CA LEU A 127 -39.37 13.80 2.29
C LEU A 127 -40.18 15.01 1.78
N HIS A 128 -39.63 15.80 0.85
CA HIS A 128 -40.33 16.92 0.22
C HIS A 128 -41.61 16.47 -0.49
N ALA A 129 -41.53 15.41 -1.32
CA ALA A 129 -42.70 14.83 -1.99
C ALA A 129 -43.77 14.38 -0.96
N ARG A 130 -43.33 13.71 0.11
CA ARG A 130 -44.20 13.19 1.17
C ARG A 130 -44.87 14.30 2.01
N ILE A 131 -44.20 15.43 2.23
CA ILE A 131 -44.77 16.62 2.88
C ILE A 131 -45.74 17.37 1.96
N SER A 132 -45.47 17.39 0.65
CA SER A 132 -46.30 18.07 -0.35
C SER A 132 -47.58 17.31 -0.70
N GLY A 133 -47.74 16.06 -0.24
CA GLY A 133 -48.88 15.22 -0.58
C GLY A 133 -48.84 14.68 -2.01
N GLU A 134 -47.69 14.77 -2.69
CA GLU A 134 -47.47 14.17 -4.00
C GLU A 134 -47.12 12.69 -3.80
N GLU A 135 -48.02 11.79 -4.22
CA GLU A 135 -47.75 10.34 -4.22
C GLU A 135 -46.67 9.99 -5.24
N ALA A 136 -45.40 10.10 -4.82
CA ALA A 136 -44.34 9.28 -5.39
C ALA A 136 -44.64 7.81 -5.07
N PRO A 137 -44.50 6.86 -6.02
CA PRO A 137 -44.70 5.44 -5.74
C PRO A 137 -43.76 4.99 -4.62
N LEU A 138 -44.32 4.28 -3.63
CA LEU A 138 -43.51 3.63 -2.59
C LEU A 138 -42.46 2.73 -3.26
N PRO A 139 -41.15 2.88 -2.95
CA PRO A 139 -40.25 1.75 -3.04
C PRO A 139 -40.77 0.72 -2.05
N ALA A 140 -41.12 -0.48 -2.52
CA ALA A 140 -41.68 -1.51 -1.67
C ALA A 140 -40.70 -1.88 -0.54
N THR A 141 -41.06 -1.52 0.70
CA THR A 141 -40.53 -2.22 1.88
C THR A 141 -41.06 -3.65 1.84
N PRO A 142 -40.20 -4.67 2.02
CA PRO A 142 -40.67 -6.05 2.08
C PRO A 142 -41.40 -6.27 3.41
N GLU A 143 -42.73 -6.27 3.37
CA GLU A 143 -43.51 -6.95 4.41
C GLU A 143 -43.58 -8.46 4.11
N PRO A 144 -43.60 -9.31 5.14
CA PRO A 144 -43.48 -10.76 4.98
C PRO A 144 -44.79 -11.36 4.46
N GLU A 145 -44.73 -12.04 3.31
CA GLU A 145 -45.83 -12.93 2.89
C GLU A 145 -45.89 -14.18 3.78
N ALA A 146 -46.52 -14.02 4.95
CA ALA A 146 -47.31 -15.09 5.50
C ALA A 146 -48.55 -15.25 4.60
N ALA A 147 -48.68 -16.41 3.95
CA ALA A 147 -49.84 -16.70 3.11
C ALA A 147 -51.15 -16.65 3.91
N THR A 148 -52.23 -16.11 3.32
CA THR A 148 -53.57 -16.72 3.45
C THR A 148 -54.53 -16.28 2.34
N ALA A 149 -55.51 -17.14 2.08
CA ALA A 149 -56.52 -17.01 1.02
C ALA A 149 -57.62 -15.97 1.39
N PRO A 150 -58.50 -15.57 0.44
CA PRO A 150 -59.32 -14.37 0.61
C PRO A 150 -60.45 -14.54 1.64
N ALA A 151 -60.74 -13.45 2.36
CA ALA A 151 -61.85 -13.38 3.30
C ALA A 151 -63.22 -13.27 2.57
N PRO A 152 -64.28 -13.95 3.05
CA PRO A 152 -65.65 -13.60 2.73
C PRO A 152 -66.07 -12.33 3.50
N GLN A 153 -67.12 -11.67 3.00
CA GLN A 153 -67.63 -10.42 3.57
C GLN A 153 -68.17 -10.60 4.99
N ALA A 154 -68.01 -9.56 5.82
CA ALA A 154 -68.62 -9.50 7.14
C ALA A 154 -70.15 -9.31 7.05
N ASP A 155 -70.89 -9.88 8.00
CA ASP A 155 -72.03 -9.17 8.56
C ASP A 155 -72.34 -9.55 10.02
N ALA A 156 -72.70 -8.51 10.78
CA ALA A 156 -73.42 -8.48 12.07
C ALA A 156 -73.05 -9.40 13.28
N SER A 157 -72.58 -8.71 14.33
CA SER A 157 -73.05 -8.78 15.74
C SER A 157 -72.54 -9.85 16.73
N GLY A 158 -72.40 -9.45 18.02
CA GLY A 158 -72.50 -10.39 19.16
C GLY A 158 -71.39 -10.39 20.21
N SER A 159 -71.28 -9.30 21.00
CA SER A 159 -70.86 -9.20 22.42
C SER A 159 -70.24 -10.40 23.19
N ASP A 160 -69.23 -10.09 24.02
CA ASP A 160 -68.90 -10.69 25.34
C ASP A 160 -68.93 -12.23 25.50
N SER A 161 -67.84 -12.89 25.92
CA SER A 161 -67.37 -12.81 27.31
C SER A 161 -66.13 -13.68 27.57
N ARG A 162 -65.55 -13.58 28.78
CA ARG A 162 -64.34 -14.30 29.23
C ARG A 162 -64.48 -15.84 29.30
N PRO A 163 -63.36 -16.60 29.30
CA PRO A 163 -63.34 -18.01 28.91
C PRO A 163 -63.59 -19.00 30.06
N PRO A 164 -64.01 -20.23 29.74
CA PRO A 164 -63.68 -21.44 30.50
C PRO A 164 -62.52 -22.23 29.86
N ALA A 165 -61.91 -23.11 30.66
CA ALA A 165 -60.69 -23.83 30.30
C ALA A 165 -60.94 -25.12 29.48
N ALA A 166 -59.92 -25.49 28.69
CA ALA A 166 -59.55 -26.83 28.24
C ALA A 166 -60.66 -27.79 27.73
N SER A 167 -60.74 -27.95 26.41
CA SER A 167 -61.18 -29.20 25.80
C SER A 167 -60.31 -29.59 24.60
N ASP A 168 -59.54 -30.65 24.82
CA ASP A 168 -58.85 -31.50 23.86
C ASP A 168 -59.64 -31.69 22.54
N THR A 169 -59.09 -31.28 21.38
CA THR A 169 -59.52 -31.76 20.05
C THR A 169 -58.39 -31.69 19.02
N ASP A 170 -58.11 -32.84 18.41
CA ASP A 170 -57.03 -33.13 17.45
C ASP A 170 -57.40 -32.68 16.02
N GLU A 171 -57.03 -31.47 15.58
CA GLU A 171 -57.06 -31.09 14.15
C GLU A 171 -55.72 -31.34 13.45
N ARG A 172 -55.54 -32.59 13.01
CA ARG A 172 -54.49 -32.96 12.06
C ARG A 172 -54.75 -32.32 10.70
N VAL A 173 -53.86 -31.40 10.30
CA VAL A 173 -53.73 -30.99 8.90
C VAL A 173 -53.61 -32.25 8.03
N LYS A 174 -54.55 -32.45 7.10
CA LYS A 174 -54.50 -33.55 6.13
C LYS A 174 -53.32 -33.33 5.19
N LEU A 175 -52.18 -33.96 5.48
CA LEU A 175 -51.04 -33.98 4.56
C LEU A 175 -51.47 -34.56 3.21
N ASP A 176 -50.97 -33.94 2.13
CA ASP A 176 -51.12 -34.48 0.79
C ASP A 176 -50.37 -35.82 0.69
N THR A 177 -51.07 -36.90 0.41
CA THR A 177 -50.47 -38.24 0.32
C THR A 177 -49.91 -38.54 -1.07
N ARG A 178 -50.09 -37.65 -2.06
CA ARG A 178 -49.57 -37.82 -3.41
C ARG A 178 -48.03 -37.80 -3.40
N ARG A 179 -47.43 -38.77 -4.10
CA ARG A 179 -45.98 -38.93 -4.24
C ARG A 179 -45.61 -38.98 -5.73
N ALA A 180 -44.52 -38.31 -6.08
CA ALA A 180 -43.90 -38.43 -7.40
C ALA A 180 -43.48 -39.87 -7.66
N SER A 181 -43.65 -40.35 -8.89
CA SER A 181 -43.28 -41.71 -9.25
C SER A 181 -41.77 -41.90 -9.29
N LEU A 182 -41.31 -43.14 -9.10
CA LEU A 182 -39.90 -43.52 -9.29
C LEU A 182 -39.37 -43.17 -10.70
N LYS A 183 -40.26 -43.10 -11.71
CA LYS A 183 -39.89 -42.71 -13.07
C LYS A 183 -39.54 -41.22 -13.14
N GLU A 184 -40.32 -40.37 -12.50
CA GLU A 184 -40.09 -38.91 -12.46
C GLU A 184 -38.85 -38.57 -11.65
N MET A 185 -38.66 -39.20 -10.49
CA MET A 185 -37.46 -39.01 -9.67
C MET A 185 -36.18 -39.47 -10.41
N ARG A 186 -36.22 -40.61 -11.11
CA ARG A 186 -35.11 -41.06 -11.95
C ARG A 186 -34.85 -40.14 -13.14
N GLN A 187 -35.89 -39.55 -13.75
CA GLN A 187 -35.74 -38.57 -14.82
C GLN A 187 -35.03 -37.31 -14.32
N LEU A 188 -35.42 -36.80 -13.14
CA LEU A 188 -34.76 -35.65 -12.50
C LEU A 188 -33.28 -35.96 -12.20
N GLN A 189 -33.00 -37.11 -11.58
CA GLN A 189 -31.63 -37.55 -11.28
C GLN A 189 -30.79 -37.73 -12.55
N HIS A 190 -31.37 -38.25 -13.63
CA HIS A 190 -30.67 -38.36 -14.92
C HIS A 190 -30.34 -37.00 -15.52
N LEU A 191 -31.25 -36.02 -15.46
CA LEU A 191 -30.99 -34.65 -15.93
C LEU A 191 -29.86 -33.98 -15.11
N PHE A 192 -29.91 -34.11 -13.78
CA PHE A 192 -28.88 -33.60 -12.87
C PHE A 192 -27.51 -34.23 -13.14
N ASN A 193 -27.43 -35.57 -13.21
CA ASN A 193 -26.19 -36.30 -13.46
C ASN A 193 -25.64 -36.06 -14.88
N SER A 194 -26.48 -35.66 -15.83
CA SER A 194 -26.08 -35.28 -17.19
C SER A 194 -25.70 -33.80 -17.33
N GLY A 195 -25.58 -33.05 -16.23
CA GLY A 195 -25.23 -31.62 -16.23
C GLY A 195 -26.31 -30.69 -16.77
N LYS A 196 -27.54 -31.18 -17.03
CA LYS A 196 -28.64 -30.40 -17.60
C LYS A 196 -29.41 -29.65 -16.50
N PHE A 197 -28.71 -28.82 -15.73
CA PHE A 197 -29.21 -28.25 -14.47
C PHE A 197 -30.48 -27.40 -14.63
N GLU A 198 -30.59 -26.56 -15.66
CA GLU A 198 -31.82 -25.79 -15.92
C GLU A 198 -33.02 -26.67 -16.28
N ALA A 199 -32.81 -27.78 -17.01
CA ALA A 199 -33.87 -28.74 -17.27
C ALA A 199 -34.25 -29.49 -15.98
N ALA A 200 -33.26 -29.83 -15.13
CA ALA A 200 -33.50 -30.41 -13.81
C ALA A 200 -34.28 -29.45 -12.90
N LEU A 201 -33.99 -28.13 -12.94
CA LEU A 201 -34.63 -27.11 -12.12
C LEU A 201 -36.11 -26.95 -12.46
N ASN A 202 -36.42 -26.91 -13.76
CA ASN A 202 -37.80 -26.86 -14.24
C ASN A 202 -38.59 -28.14 -13.88
N VAL A 203 -37.93 -29.31 -13.88
CA VAL A 203 -38.56 -30.57 -13.44
C VAL A 203 -38.76 -30.60 -11.92
N SER A 204 -37.76 -30.21 -11.12
CA SER A 204 -37.86 -30.26 -9.65
C SER A 204 -38.88 -29.29 -9.09
N ARG A 205 -38.93 -28.03 -9.59
CA ARG A 205 -39.98 -27.05 -9.23
C ARG A 205 -41.39 -27.55 -9.56
N ARG A 206 -41.57 -28.23 -10.70
CA ARG A 206 -42.87 -28.83 -11.05
C ARG A 206 -43.23 -29.96 -10.09
N LEU A 207 -42.27 -30.80 -9.70
CA LEU A 207 -42.51 -31.90 -8.77
C LEU A 207 -42.83 -31.41 -7.35
N THR A 208 -42.19 -30.36 -6.84
CA THR A 208 -42.55 -29.80 -5.52
C THR A 208 -43.93 -29.14 -5.53
N HIS A 209 -44.34 -28.51 -6.64
CA HIS A 209 -45.70 -27.98 -6.78
C HIS A 209 -46.77 -29.08 -6.90
N GLN A 210 -46.49 -30.18 -7.63
CA GLN A 210 -47.41 -31.30 -7.79
C GLN A 210 -47.49 -32.21 -6.56
N TYR A 211 -46.42 -32.29 -5.77
CA TYR A 211 -46.24 -33.19 -4.64
C TYR A 211 -45.67 -32.45 -3.41
N PRO A 212 -46.37 -31.44 -2.86
CA PRO A 212 -45.81 -30.53 -1.85
C PRO A 212 -45.44 -31.20 -0.51
N SER A 213 -46.01 -32.37 -0.19
CA SER A 213 -45.64 -33.17 0.99
C SER A 213 -44.62 -34.28 0.69
N HIS A 214 -44.07 -34.34 -0.53
CA HIS A 214 -43.00 -35.28 -0.90
C HIS A 214 -41.63 -34.67 -0.60
N GLY A 215 -41.10 -34.90 0.60
CA GLY A 215 -39.84 -34.30 1.07
C GLY A 215 -38.63 -34.57 0.17
N GLU A 216 -38.60 -35.72 -0.51
CA GLU A 216 -37.57 -36.09 -1.48
C GLU A 216 -37.58 -35.18 -2.72
N CYS A 217 -38.74 -34.66 -3.15
CA CYS A 217 -38.81 -33.67 -4.22
C CYS A 217 -38.19 -32.33 -3.80
N TRP A 218 -38.41 -31.91 -2.55
CA TRP A 218 -37.79 -30.70 -1.97
C TRP A 218 -36.28 -30.86 -1.81
N TYR A 219 -35.82 -32.04 -1.40
CA TYR A 219 -34.40 -32.34 -1.31
C TYR A 219 -33.70 -32.25 -2.68
N GLU A 220 -34.28 -32.88 -3.72
CA GLU A 220 -33.73 -32.80 -5.07
C GLU A 220 -33.83 -31.38 -5.67
N LEU A 221 -34.88 -30.62 -5.35
CA LEU A 221 -34.96 -29.20 -5.70
C LEU A 221 -33.81 -28.41 -5.07
N GLY A 222 -33.56 -28.55 -3.77
CA GLY A 222 -32.45 -27.90 -3.08
C GLY A 222 -31.09 -28.24 -3.71
N ARG A 223 -30.83 -29.53 -4.00
CA ARG A 223 -29.60 -29.95 -4.70
C ARG A 223 -29.41 -29.28 -6.06
N VAL A 224 -30.48 -29.15 -6.85
CA VAL A 224 -30.43 -28.44 -8.14
C VAL A 224 -30.17 -26.96 -7.92
N LEU A 225 -30.88 -26.33 -6.98
CA LEU A 225 -30.73 -24.91 -6.66
C LEU A 225 -29.30 -24.57 -6.25
N GLN A 226 -28.66 -25.35 -5.36
CA GLN A 226 -27.23 -25.22 -5.02
C GLN A 226 -26.33 -25.30 -6.25
N ARG A 227 -26.57 -26.26 -7.17
CA ARG A 227 -25.79 -26.39 -8.42
C ARG A 227 -25.98 -25.24 -9.39
N THR A 228 -27.13 -24.57 -9.36
CA THR A 228 -27.43 -23.36 -10.16
C THR A 228 -27.10 -22.05 -9.42
N GLY A 229 -26.44 -22.09 -8.26
CA GLY A 229 -26.07 -20.90 -7.48
C GLY A 229 -27.23 -20.17 -6.77
N ARG A 230 -28.44 -20.75 -6.78
CA ARG A 230 -29.67 -20.17 -6.20
C ARG A 230 -29.75 -20.48 -4.70
N TYR A 231 -28.78 -20.00 -3.93
CA TYR A 231 -28.58 -20.43 -2.54
C TYR A 231 -29.72 -20.06 -1.57
N ASN A 232 -30.35 -18.90 -1.72
CA ASN A 232 -31.51 -18.51 -0.88
C ASN A 232 -32.70 -19.44 -1.11
N GLU A 233 -33.11 -19.64 -2.37
CA GLU A 233 -34.15 -20.63 -2.74
C GLU A 233 -33.78 -22.05 -2.23
N SER A 234 -32.49 -22.38 -2.23
CA SER A 234 -32.02 -23.68 -1.73
C SER A 234 -32.17 -23.84 -0.22
N VAL A 235 -32.08 -22.76 0.56
CA VAL A 235 -32.32 -22.81 2.02
C VAL A 235 -33.79 -23.14 2.27
N GLU A 236 -34.72 -22.42 1.62
CA GLU A 236 -36.16 -22.70 1.70
C GLU A 236 -36.48 -24.16 1.33
N ALA A 237 -35.96 -24.65 0.20
CA ALA A 237 -36.14 -26.03 -0.22
C ALA A 237 -35.52 -27.04 0.77
N ALA A 238 -34.39 -26.72 1.39
CA ALA A 238 -33.76 -27.55 2.41
C ALA A 238 -34.55 -27.57 3.73
N GLU A 239 -35.15 -26.46 4.15
CA GLU A 239 -36.04 -26.40 5.31
C GLU A 239 -37.29 -27.26 5.10
N HIS A 240 -37.93 -27.13 3.94
CA HIS A 240 -39.08 -27.98 3.57
C HIS A 240 -38.68 -29.47 3.57
N ALA A 241 -37.53 -29.82 3.00
CA ALA A 241 -37.00 -31.18 3.02
C ALA A 241 -36.72 -31.68 4.45
N ALA A 242 -36.05 -30.88 5.30
CA ALA A 242 -35.71 -31.26 6.67
C ALA A 242 -36.94 -31.37 7.59
N ARG A 243 -38.00 -30.59 7.32
CA ARG A 243 -39.29 -30.64 8.01
C ARG A 243 -40.09 -31.90 7.64
N LEU A 244 -40.13 -32.24 6.35
CA LEU A 244 -40.85 -33.41 5.83
C LEU A 244 -40.08 -34.73 6.03
N LEU A 245 -38.75 -34.68 6.14
CA LEU A 245 -37.86 -35.81 6.36
C LEU A 245 -37.02 -35.62 7.65
N PRO A 246 -37.65 -35.59 8.85
CA PRO A 246 -36.98 -35.21 10.09
C PRO A 246 -35.81 -36.12 10.48
N ASN A 247 -35.76 -37.35 9.96
CA ASN A 247 -34.72 -38.34 10.20
C ASN A 247 -33.71 -38.49 9.03
N PHE A 248 -33.81 -37.67 7.99
CA PHE A 248 -32.91 -37.72 6.84
C PHE A 248 -31.78 -36.70 7.00
N ILE A 249 -30.61 -37.19 7.45
CA ILE A 249 -29.46 -36.35 7.76
C ILE A 249 -29.00 -35.49 6.58
N ALA A 250 -29.11 -35.97 5.34
CA ALA A 250 -28.68 -35.24 4.15
C ALA A 250 -29.48 -33.95 3.89
N ALA A 251 -30.76 -33.90 4.26
CA ALA A 251 -31.54 -32.66 4.21
C ALA A 251 -31.10 -31.68 5.31
N ARG A 252 -30.76 -32.17 6.51
CA ARG A 252 -30.25 -31.33 7.62
C ARG A 252 -28.87 -30.74 7.29
N THR A 253 -27.96 -31.52 6.72
CA THR A 253 -26.64 -31.03 6.29
C THR A 253 -26.74 -30.05 5.13
N MET A 254 -27.67 -30.26 4.18
CA MET A 254 -27.92 -29.31 3.09
C MET A 254 -28.51 -27.99 3.60
N LEU A 255 -29.37 -28.04 4.63
CA LEU A 255 -29.88 -26.84 5.29
C LEU A 255 -28.75 -26.06 5.98
N THR A 256 -27.92 -26.71 6.79
CA THR A 256 -26.86 -25.98 7.51
C THR A 256 -25.77 -25.44 6.58
N ASP A 257 -25.43 -26.18 5.52
CA ASP A 257 -24.53 -25.75 4.43
C ASP A 257 -25.10 -24.54 3.65
N GLY A 258 -26.40 -24.57 3.31
CA GLY A 258 -27.11 -23.45 2.70
C GLY A 258 -27.15 -22.21 3.60
N LEU A 259 -27.44 -22.38 4.89
CA LEU A 259 -27.45 -21.28 5.86
C LEU A 259 -26.05 -20.65 6.01
N ILE A 260 -24.97 -21.43 6.05
CA ILE A 260 -23.59 -20.92 6.04
C ILE A 260 -23.31 -20.15 4.75
N THR A 261 -23.68 -20.70 3.59
CA THR A 261 -23.46 -20.06 2.29
C THR A 261 -24.20 -18.73 2.15
N THR A 262 -25.43 -18.66 2.68
CA THR A 262 -26.26 -17.43 2.76
C THR A 262 -25.91 -16.53 3.95
N ARG A 263 -24.86 -16.84 4.71
CA ARG A 263 -24.33 -16.09 5.86
C ARG A 263 -25.25 -16.00 7.09
N GLN A 264 -26.20 -16.92 7.22
CA GLN A 264 -27.15 -17.03 8.33
C GLN A 264 -26.57 -17.85 9.49
N TYR A 265 -25.42 -17.42 10.03
CA TYR A 265 -24.56 -18.26 10.89
C TYR A 265 -25.21 -18.66 12.23
N GLN A 266 -26.04 -17.82 12.83
CA GLN A 266 -26.76 -18.14 14.08
C GLN A 266 -27.82 -19.24 13.87
N GLN A 267 -28.53 -19.20 12.74
CA GLN A 267 -29.47 -20.25 12.35
C GLN A 267 -28.73 -21.55 12.02
N ALA A 268 -27.59 -21.45 11.32
CA ALA A 268 -26.73 -22.59 11.04
C ALA A 268 -26.21 -23.25 12.33
N GLU A 269 -25.76 -22.48 13.34
CA GLU A 269 -25.39 -23.01 14.65
C GLU A 269 -26.56 -23.75 15.32
N THR A 270 -27.72 -23.11 15.40
CA THR A 270 -28.93 -23.68 16.03
C THR A 270 -29.29 -25.02 15.41
N HIS A 271 -29.37 -25.07 14.07
CA HIS A 271 -29.70 -26.30 13.35
C HIS A 271 -28.57 -27.35 13.39
N CYS A 272 -27.30 -26.94 13.43
CA CYS A 272 -26.19 -27.90 13.64
C CYS A 272 -26.27 -28.55 15.02
N ARG A 273 -26.49 -27.78 16.09
CA ARG A 273 -26.61 -28.32 17.46
C ARG A 273 -27.80 -29.28 17.59
N GLN A 274 -28.99 -28.87 17.14
CA GLN A 274 -30.18 -29.72 17.10
C GLN A 274 -30.00 -31.00 16.26
N ALA A 275 -29.18 -30.95 15.20
CA ALA A 275 -28.88 -32.13 14.40
C ALA A 275 -27.84 -33.03 15.09
N LEU A 276 -26.82 -32.47 15.75
CA LEU A 276 -25.80 -33.21 16.50
C LEU A 276 -26.36 -33.94 17.73
N GLU A 277 -27.43 -33.43 18.36
CA GLU A 277 -28.18 -34.17 19.40
C GLU A 277 -28.67 -35.55 18.92
N LYS A 278 -28.98 -35.68 17.62
CA LYS A 278 -29.47 -36.92 16.99
C LYS A 278 -28.39 -37.68 16.22
N TYR A 279 -27.37 -36.98 15.75
CA TYR A 279 -26.30 -37.49 14.90
C TYR A 279 -24.91 -37.05 15.41
N PRO A 280 -24.50 -37.42 16.64
CA PRO A 280 -23.27 -36.93 17.28
C PRO A 280 -21.97 -37.42 16.62
N GLU A 281 -22.05 -38.33 15.66
CA GLU A 281 -20.91 -38.86 14.89
C GLU A 281 -20.88 -38.35 13.44
N SER A 282 -21.64 -37.28 13.14
CA SER A 282 -21.62 -36.66 11.81
C SER A 282 -20.47 -35.66 11.68
N ALA A 283 -19.40 -36.06 10.99
CA ALA A 283 -18.29 -35.17 10.63
C ALA A 283 -18.77 -33.88 9.94
N VAL A 284 -19.67 -34.00 8.95
CA VAL A 284 -20.22 -32.85 8.20
C VAL A 284 -20.98 -31.85 9.09
N LEU A 285 -21.74 -32.32 10.10
CA LEU A 285 -22.43 -31.40 11.02
C LEU A 285 -21.44 -30.71 11.98
N HIS A 286 -20.39 -31.41 12.41
CA HIS A 286 -19.30 -30.81 13.16
C HIS A 286 -18.51 -29.79 12.32
N ARG A 287 -18.25 -30.09 11.04
CA ARG A 287 -17.65 -29.15 10.09
C ARG A 287 -18.47 -27.88 9.95
N ASN A 288 -19.76 -28.03 9.63
CA ASN A 288 -20.67 -26.93 9.42
C ASN A 288 -20.81 -26.08 10.71
N LEU A 289 -20.87 -26.69 11.89
CA LEU A 289 -20.85 -25.97 13.17
C LEU A 289 -19.54 -25.20 13.37
N GLY A 290 -18.38 -25.84 13.13
CA GLY A 290 -17.08 -25.19 13.21
C GLY A 290 -16.93 -24.00 12.25
N THR A 291 -17.44 -24.13 11.02
CA THR A 291 -17.49 -23.03 10.03
C THR A 291 -18.45 -21.91 10.44
N ALA A 292 -19.62 -22.21 11.02
CA ALA A 292 -20.52 -21.18 11.53
C ALA A 292 -19.89 -20.42 12.72
N LEU A 293 -19.27 -21.14 13.67
CA LEU A 293 -18.54 -20.57 14.81
C LEU A 293 -17.35 -19.71 14.37
N GLN A 294 -16.62 -20.12 13.33
CA GLN A 294 -15.58 -19.33 12.69
C GLN A 294 -16.08 -17.96 12.23
N GLU A 295 -17.17 -17.91 11.46
CA GLU A 295 -17.67 -16.63 10.94
C GLU A 295 -18.31 -15.75 12.03
N MET A 296 -18.69 -16.33 13.18
CA MET A 296 -19.08 -15.62 14.40
C MET A 296 -17.90 -15.27 15.33
N GLY A 297 -16.66 -15.62 14.97
CA GLY A 297 -15.45 -15.29 15.74
C GLY A 297 -15.21 -16.13 17.00
N ARG A 298 -15.91 -17.26 17.16
CA ARG A 298 -15.75 -18.24 18.27
C ARG A 298 -14.76 -19.33 17.85
N TYR A 299 -13.49 -18.96 17.74
CA TYR A 299 -12.49 -19.80 17.07
C TYR A 299 -12.11 -21.04 17.88
N ALA A 300 -11.83 -20.91 19.18
CA ALA A 300 -11.43 -22.03 20.02
C ALA A 300 -12.50 -23.16 20.05
N GLU A 301 -13.78 -22.78 20.13
CA GLU A 301 -14.90 -23.73 20.09
C GLU A 301 -15.07 -24.36 18.69
N GLY A 302 -14.90 -23.55 17.64
CA GLY A 302 -14.89 -24.06 16.27
C GLY A 302 -13.79 -25.10 16.05
N ILE A 303 -12.58 -24.88 16.58
CA ILE A 303 -11.44 -25.82 16.48
C ILE A 303 -11.77 -27.16 17.14
N VAL A 304 -12.47 -27.16 18.29
CA VAL A 304 -12.92 -28.41 18.94
C VAL A 304 -13.84 -29.20 18.02
N HIS A 305 -14.80 -28.56 17.36
CA HIS A 305 -15.69 -29.24 16.43
C HIS A 305 -14.97 -29.69 15.13
N LEU A 306 -14.05 -28.90 14.58
CA LEU A 306 -13.31 -29.30 13.38
C LEU A 306 -12.31 -30.43 13.65
N ARG A 307 -11.66 -30.45 14.83
CA ARG A 307 -10.86 -31.61 15.27
C ARG A 307 -11.73 -32.86 15.40
N ARG A 308 -12.95 -32.74 15.96
CA ARG A 308 -13.90 -33.86 16.02
C ARG A 308 -14.37 -34.33 14.64
N ALA A 309 -14.52 -33.43 13.67
CA ALA A 309 -14.85 -33.81 12.29
C ALA A 309 -13.71 -34.63 11.65
N VAL A 310 -12.45 -34.22 11.85
CA VAL A 310 -11.26 -34.98 11.42
C VAL A 310 -11.15 -36.34 12.12
N GLU A 311 -11.43 -36.44 13.42
CA GLU A 311 -11.47 -37.73 14.14
C GLU A 311 -12.49 -38.71 13.56
N LEU A 312 -13.65 -38.19 13.15
CA LEU A 312 -14.77 -38.97 12.59
C LEU A 312 -14.54 -39.35 11.12
N ALA A 313 -13.77 -38.56 10.37
CA ALA A 313 -13.47 -38.78 8.95
C ALA A 313 -11.98 -38.55 8.61
N PRO A 314 -11.03 -39.34 9.17
CA PRO A 314 -9.58 -39.09 9.08
C PRO A 314 -8.96 -39.32 7.68
N ASN A 315 -9.78 -39.67 6.69
CA ASN A 315 -9.39 -39.83 5.28
C ASN A 315 -10.14 -38.88 4.34
N ASP A 316 -10.90 -37.90 4.87
CA ASP A 316 -11.55 -36.86 4.07
C ASP A 316 -10.71 -35.56 4.09
N ALA A 317 -10.24 -35.15 2.92
CA ALA A 317 -9.44 -33.94 2.75
C ALA A 317 -10.20 -32.66 3.15
N LEU A 318 -11.53 -32.64 3.01
CA LEU A 318 -12.36 -31.46 3.30
C LEU A 318 -12.36 -31.11 4.80
N GLU A 319 -12.26 -32.11 5.67
CA GLU A 319 -12.26 -31.91 7.11
C GLU A 319 -10.91 -31.34 7.59
N TYR A 320 -9.81 -31.79 6.98
CA TYR A 320 -8.48 -31.20 7.20
C TYR A 320 -8.36 -29.78 6.63
N ASP A 321 -8.88 -29.49 5.43
CA ASP A 321 -8.88 -28.14 4.84
C ASP A 321 -9.69 -27.14 5.69
N ALA A 322 -10.87 -27.55 6.16
CA ALA A 322 -11.69 -26.75 7.08
C ALA A 322 -10.96 -26.47 8.40
N LEU A 323 -10.39 -27.52 9.03
CA LEU A 323 -9.62 -27.37 10.27
C LEU A 323 -8.42 -26.43 10.07
N ALA A 324 -7.66 -26.62 9.00
CA ALA A 324 -6.49 -25.82 8.67
C ALA A 324 -6.83 -24.33 8.45
N LEU A 325 -7.93 -24.04 7.75
CA LEU A 325 -8.41 -22.67 7.52
C LEU A 325 -8.77 -21.96 8.83
N LEU A 326 -9.40 -22.66 9.78
CA LEU A 326 -9.73 -22.10 11.08
C LEU A 326 -8.48 -21.93 11.96
N LEU A 327 -7.56 -22.90 11.97
CA LEU A 327 -6.26 -22.79 12.65
C LEU A 327 -5.47 -21.58 12.15
N LEU A 328 -5.42 -21.37 10.82
CA LEU A 328 -4.86 -20.18 10.20
C LEU A 328 -5.54 -18.91 10.72
N LYS A 329 -6.88 -18.81 10.66
CA LYS A 329 -7.62 -17.63 11.16
C LYS A 329 -7.39 -17.37 12.65
N HIS A 330 -7.17 -18.40 13.45
CA HIS A 330 -6.83 -18.29 14.88
C HIS A 330 -5.35 -17.95 15.12
N GLY A 331 -4.48 -18.06 14.11
CA GLY A 331 -3.04 -17.76 14.19
C GLY A 331 -2.16 -18.93 14.66
N LEU A 332 -2.58 -20.17 14.41
CA LEU A 332 -1.83 -21.41 14.73
C LEU A 332 -1.22 -21.99 13.44
N TYR A 333 -0.20 -21.31 12.92
CA TYR A 333 0.30 -21.55 11.56
C TYR A 333 0.93 -22.94 11.36
N ASP A 334 1.59 -23.51 12.38
CA ASP A 334 2.23 -24.84 12.28
C ASP A 334 1.21 -25.98 12.24
N GLU A 335 0.16 -25.89 13.06
CA GLU A 335 -0.96 -26.84 13.00
C GLU A 335 -1.74 -26.67 11.68
N ALA A 336 -1.93 -25.44 11.22
CA ALA A 336 -2.58 -25.14 9.94
C ALA A 336 -1.79 -25.71 8.75
N GLU A 337 -0.47 -25.50 8.70
CA GLU A 337 0.41 -26.10 7.69
C GLU A 337 0.30 -27.63 7.70
N THR A 338 0.40 -28.25 8.88
CA THR A 338 0.31 -29.71 9.05
C THR A 338 -1.03 -30.24 8.50
N ALA A 339 -2.14 -29.58 8.83
CA ALA A 339 -3.45 -29.96 8.36
C ALA A 339 -3.64 -29.70 6.84
N PHE A 340 -3.15 -28.59 6.29
CA PHE A 340 -3.19 -28.33 4.84
C PHE A 340 -2.33 -29.34 4.05
N ARG A 341 -1.12 -29.67 4.52
CA ARG A 341 -0.28 -30.70 3.87
C ARG A 341 -0.98 -32.06 3.91
N ARG A 342 -1.62 -32.43 5.03
CA ARG A 342 -2.42 -33.66 5.12
C ARG A 342 -3.65 -33.67 4.20
N ALA A 343 -4.33 -32.53 4.03
CA ALA A 343 -5.41 -32.40 3.05
C ALA A 343 -4.89 -32.61 1.60
N LEU A 344 -3.70 -32.10 1.28
CA LEU A 344 -3.06 -32.29 -0.02
C LEU A 344 -2.51 -33.71 -0.25
N GLU A 345 -2.09 -34.44 0.79
CA GLU A 345 -1.78 -35.88 0.67
C GLU A 345 -3.01 -36.69 0.25
N LEU A 346 -4.19 -36.34 0.80
CA LEU A 346 -5.46 -36.99 0.50
C LEU A 346 -6.06 -36.53 -0.84
N ALA A 347 -5.87 -35.27 -1.22
CA ALA A 347 -6.36 -34.68 -2.47
C ALA A 347 -5.30 -33.80 -3.18
N PRO A 348 -4.29 -34.39 -3.85
CA PRO A 348 -3.13 -33.64 -4.38
C PRO A 348 -3.45 -32.55 -5.42
N MET A 349 -4.58 -32.68 -6.11
CA MET A 349 -5.03 -31.74 -7.15
C MET A 349 -5.94 -30.61 -6.62
N GLN A 350 -6.15 -30.52 -5.29
CA GLN A 350 -7.02 -29.50 -4.70
C GLN A 350 -6.32 -28.12 -4.64
N ALA A 351 -6.33 -27.39 -5.76
CA ALA A 351 -5.60 -26.13 -5.92
C ALA A 351 -5.93 -25.06 -4.86
N ILE A 352 -7.19 -24.97 -4.40
CA ILE A 352 -7.59 -23.99 -3.36
C ILE A 352 -6.87 -24.29 -2.03
N THR A 353 -6.84 -25.54 -1.60
CA THR A 353 -6.09 -26.01 -0.42
C THR A 353 -4.59 -25.73 -0.57
N HIS A 354 -4.05 -25.88 -1.79
CA HIS A 354 -2.64 -25.57 -2.06
C HIS A 354 -2.34 -24.07 -1.96
N SER A 355 -3.22 -23.20 -2.48
CA SER A 355 -3.13 -21.76 -2.30
C SER A 355 -3.27 -21.33 -0.83
N ASN A 356 -4.16 -21.98 -0.06
CA ASN A 356 -4.31 -21.73 1.38
C ASN A 356 -3.05 -22.13 2.18
N LEU A 357 -2.38 -23.22 1.81
CA LEU A 357 -1.07 -23.59 2.35
C LEU A 357 -0.04 -22.49 2.08
N LEU A 358 0.12 -22.06 0.83
CA LEU A 358 1.06 -21.00 0.45
C LEU A 358 0.79 -19.68 1.20
N PHE A 359 -0.49 -19.32 1.37
CA PHE A 359 -0.88 -18.16 2.16
C PHE A 359 -0.56 -18.33 3.66
N THR A 360 -0.66 -19.54 4.20
CA THR A 360 -0.27 -19.88 5.58
C THR A 360 1.24 -19.73 5.77
N LEU A 361 2.04 -20.21 4.82
CA LEU A 361 3.51 -20.11 4.85
C LEU A 361 4.00 -18.65 4.91
N MET A 362 3.30 -17.70 4.27
CA MET A 362 3.61 -16.26 4.38
C MET A 362 3.46 -15.67 5.80
N HIS A 363 2.82 -16.39 6.73
CA HIS A 363 2.67 -15.98 8.13
C HIS A 363 3.73 -16.61 9.06
N LYS A 364 4.58 -17.53 8.54
CA LYS A 364 5.62 -18.21 9.31
C LYS A 364 6.95 -17.44 9.30
N PRO A 365 7.59 -17.23 10.45
CA PRO A 365 8.81 -16.42 10.54
C PRO A 365 10.08 -17.14 10.08
N ASP A 366 10.11 -18.47 10.18
CA ASP A 366 11.32 -19.28 9.96
C ASP A 366 11.54 -19.68 8.50
N LEU A 367 10.71 -19.20 7.56
CA LEU A 367 10.79 -19.58 6.15
C LEU A 367 11.60 -18.57 5.35
N ASP A 368 12.77 -18.99 4.85
CA ASP A 368 13.59 -18.16 3.98
C ASP A 368 12.95 -17.97 2.58
N ALA A 369 13.39 -16.93 1.86
CA ALA A 369 12.82 -16.55 0.58
C ALA A 369 12.92 -17.63 -0.52
N LEU A 370 13.98 -18.44 -0.53
CA LEU A 370 14.16 -19.48 -1.56
C LEU A 370 13.29 -20.70 -1.25
N SER A 371 13.20 -21.10 0.03
CA SER A 371 12.28 -22.15 0.47
C SER A 371 10.82 -21.75 0.25
N ALA A 372 10.45 -20.50 0.53
CA ALA A 372 9.13 -19.97 0.20
C ALA A 372 8.86 -20.05 -1.31
N PHE A 373 9.78 -19.57 -2.15
CA PHE A 373 9.64 -19.62 -3.61
C PHE A 373 9.51 -21.06 -4.15
N ALA A 374 10.22 -22.03 -3.56
CA ALA A 374 10.13 -23.44 -3.95
C ALA A 374 8.72 -24.02 -3.77
N GLU A 375 8.00 -23.65 -2.72
CA GLU A 375 6.61 -24.08 -2.49
C GLU A 375 5.66 -23.48 -3.54
N PHE A 376 5.83 -22.21 -3.93
CA PHE A 376 5.09 -21.63 -5.06
C PHE A 376 5.40 -22.34 -6.38
N ARG A 377 6.65 -22.77 -6.61
CA ARG A 377 7.01 -23.58 -7.78
C ARG A 377 6.45 -25.00 -7.76
N GLU A 378 6.23 -25.58 -6.59
CA GLU A 378 5.53 -26.87 -6.44
C GLU A 378 4.03 -26.75 -6.79
N PHE A 379 3.40 -25.58 -6.59
CA PHE A 379 2.06 -25.31 -7.12
C PHE A 379 2.01 -25.41 -8.65
N ALA A 380 2.98 -24.79 -9.35
CA ALA A 380 3.08 -24.93 -10.81
C ALA A 380 3.43 -26.38 -11.23
N ALA A 381 4.32 -27.07 -10.51
CA ALA A 381 4.65 -28.46 -10.80
C ALA A 381 3.41 -29.39 -10.76
N ARG A 382 2.51 -29.19 -9.79
CA ARG A 382 1.26 -29.97 -9.68
C ARG A 382 0.17 -29.51 -10.66
N HIS A 383 -0.12 -28.21 -10.71
CA HIS A 383 -1.32 -27.69 -11.37
C HIS A 383 -1.08 -27.18 -12.79
N GLU A 384 0.15 -26.80 -13.15
CA GLU A 384 0.48 -26.24 -14.46
C GLU A 384 1.14 -27.27 -15.40
N ALA A 385 2.11 -28.05 -14.90
CA ALA A 385 2.87 -28.96 -15.73
C ALA A 385 2.00 -29.96 -16.54
N PRO A 386 0.90 -30.53 -16.01
CA PRO A 386 0.00 -31.39 -16.80
C PRO A 386 -0.72 -30.66 -17.95
N LEU A 387 -0.89 -29.34 -17.83
CA LEU A 387 -1.61 -28.49 -18.79
C LEU A 387 -0.68 -27.91 -19.87
N ARG A 388 0.58 -27.62 -19.50
CA ARG A 388 1.56 -26.92 -20.37
C ARG A 388 1.74 -27.60 -21.73
N ALA A 389 1.76 -28.93 -21.76
CA ALA A 389 1.90 -29.73 -22.99
C ALA A 389 0.68 -29.69 -23.94
N ARG A 390 -0.47 -29.16 -23.48
CA ARG A 390 -1.75 -29.14 -24.22
C ARG A 390 -2.22 -27.72 -24.57
N ARG A 391 -1.41 -26.69 -24.29
CA ARG A 391 -1.76 -25.29 -24.59
C ARG A 391 -1.92 -25.08 -26.09
N PRO A 392 -3.10 -24.66 -26.59
CA PRO A 392 -3.26 -24.30 -27.99
C PRO A 392 -2.54 -22.97 -28.27
N ARG A 393 -2.11 -22.77 -29.52
CA ARG A 393 -1.55 -21.49 -29.96
C ARG A 393 -2.61 -20.40 -29.89
N HIS A 394 -2.20 -19.20 -29.48
CA HIS A 394 -3.06 -18.02 -29.52
C HIS A 394 -3.28 -17.56 -30.95
N THR A 395 -4.52 -17.18 -31.26
CA THR A 395 -4.96 -16.69 -32.58
C THR A 395 -5.23 -15.18 -32.58
N ASN A 396 -4.87 -14.48 -31.50
CA ASN A 396 -4.94 -13.02 -31.41
C ASN A 396 -4.06 -12.41 -32.53
N ASP A 397 -4.59 -11.39 -33.20
CA ASP A 397 -3.87 -10.65 -34.22
C ASP A 397 -2.70 -9.87 -33.62
N ARG A 398 -1.55 -9.84 -34.30
CA ARG A 398 -0.26 -9.30 -33.81
C ARG A 398 -0.02 -7.85 -34.22
N ASP A 399 -1.08 -7.04 -34.28
CA ASP A 399 -0.96 -5.59 -34.46
C ASP A 399 -0.61 -4.93 -33.12
N PRO A 400 0.60 -4.32 -32.97
CA PRO A 400 0.99 -3.66 -31.73
C PRO A 400 0.18 -2.38 -31.42
N SER A 401 -0.41 -1.76 -32.44
CA SER A 401 -1.14 -0.48 -32.37
C SER A 401 -2.63 -0.62 -32.09
N ARG A 402 -3.18 -1.83 -32.24
CA ARG A 402 -4.62 -2.10 -32.08
C ARG A 402 -5.18 -1.75 -30.70
N ARG A 403 -6.50 -1.56 -30.63
CA ARG A 403 -7.23 -1.43 -29.36
C ARG A 403 -7.15 -2.77 -28.59
N LEU A 404 -6.58 -2.76 -27.39
CA LEU A 404 -6.31 -3.99 -26.61
C LEU A 404 -7.53 -4.44 -25.82
N ARG A 405 -7.80 -5.75 -25.81
CA ARG A 405 -8.78 -6.35 -24.90
C ARG A 405 -8.09 -6.78 -23.62
N VAL A 406 -8.28 -6.01 -22.54
CA VAL A 406 -7.72 -6.30 -21.21
C VAL A 406 -8.79 -6.93 -20.34
N GLY A 407 -8.57 -8.17 -19.93
CA GLY A 407 -9.46 -8.93 -19.05
C GLY A 407 -8.98 -8.89 -17.61
N PHE A 408 -9.87 -8.67 -16.63
CA PHE A 408 -9.55 -8.71 -15.20
C PHE A 408 -10.37 -9.80 -14.51
N VAL A 409 -9.72 -10.65 -13.71
CA VAL A 409 -10.33 -11.80 -13.03
C VAL A 409 -10.21 -11.66 -11.52
N SER A 410 -11.32 -11.77 -10.79
CA SER A 410 -11.30 -11.75 -9.32
C SER A 410 -12.56 -12.33 -8.69
N GLY A 411 -12.42 -12.91 -7.50
CA GLY A 411 -13.55 -13.24 -6.62
C GLY A 411 -13.90 -12.14 -5.60
N ASP A 412 -13.28 -10.98 -5.68
CA ASP A 412 -13.32 -9.93 -4.65
C ASP A 412 -13.79 -8.54 -5.16
N LEU A 413 -14.60 -8.51 -6.22
CA LEU A 413 -15.21 -7.30 -6.80
C LEU A 413 -16.46 -6.83 -6.03
N LEU A 414 -16.32 -6.70 -4.72
CA LEU A 414 -17.32 -6.24 -3.74
C LEU A 414 -16.62 -5.39 -2.67
N GLY A 415 -17.24 -5.06 -1.54
CA GLY A 415 -16.65 -4.36 -0.40
C GLY A 415 -15.42 -5.06 0.22
N HIS A 416 -14.28 -4.95 -0.45
CA HIS A 416 -13.01 -5.61 -0.17
C HIS A 416 -11.84 -4.72 -0.64
N PRO A 417 -10.64 -4.78 -0.03
CA PRO A 417 -9.50 -3.95 -0.45
C PRO A 417 -9.13 -4.06 -1.94
N VAL A 418 -9.27 -5.25 -2.55
CA VAL A 418 -9.01 -5.44 -4.00
C VAL A 418 -9.89 -4.52 -4.84
N ALA A 419 -11.22 -4.53 -4.63
CA ALA A 419 -12.13 -3.65 -5.34
C ALA A 419 -11.83 -2.15 -5.11
N TYR A 420 -11.38 -1.78 -3.90
CA TYR A 420 -11.06 -0.40 -3.57
C TYR A 420 -9.89 0.16 -4.39
N PHE A 421 -8.79 -0.58 -4.43
CA PHE A 421 -7.61 -0.23 -5.23
C PHE A 421 -7.92 -0.34 -6.74
N PHE A 422 -8.58 -1.42 -7.14
CA PHE A 422 -8.89 -1.68 -8.54
C PHE A 422 -9.86 -0.66 -9.15
N LEU A 423 -10.93 -0.28 -8.45
CA LEU A 423 -11.89 0.72 -8.94
C LEU A 423 -11.20 2.06 -9.22
N SER A 424 -10.33 2.51 -8.32
CA SER A 424 -9.59 3.77 -8.46
C SER A 424 -8.71 3.80 -9.71
N VAL A 425 -8.18 2.63 -10.12
CA VAL A 425 -7.44 2.46 -11.37
C VAL A 425 -8.39 2.35 -12.57
N LEU A 426 -9.45 1.55 -12.44
CA LEU A 426 -10.42 1.26 -13.50
C LEU A 426 -11.16 2.52 -13.97
N GLU A 427 -11.50 3.43 -13.04
CA GLU A 427 -12.05 4.77 -13.32
C GLU A 427 -11.23 5.51 -14.39
N HIS A 428 -9.90 5.39 -14.35
CA HIS A 428 -8.98 6.07 -15.27
C HIS A 428 -8.66 5.24 -16.51
N LEU A 429 -8.47 3.91 -16.38
CA LEU A 429 -8.26 3.03 -17.54
C LEU A 429 -9.46 3.05 -18.50
N ALA A 430 -10.68 3.26 -18.00
CA ALA A 430 -11.88 3.36 -18.83
C ALA A 430 -11.92 4.62 -19.72
N LEU A 431 -11.06 5.62 -19.45
CA LEU A 431 -10.91 6.82 -20.28
C LEU A 431 -9.92 6.60 -21.45
N ASP A 432 -9.09 5.54 -21.39
CA ASP A 432 -8.13 5.21 -22.44
C ASP A 432 -8.84 4.48 -23.61
N SER A 433 -9.08 5.22 -24.70
CA SER A 433 -9.73 4.69 -25.89
C SER A 433 -8.94 3.58 -26.60
N SER A 434 -7.64 3.44 -26.32
CA SER A 434 -6.80 2.35 -26.82
C SER A 434 -7.02 1.01 -26.08
N LEU A 435 -7.85 1.00 -25.02
CA LEU A 435 -8.21 -0.18 -24.24
C LEU A 435 -9.70 -0.53 -24.36
N SER A 436 -10.01 -1.81 -24.17
CA SER A 436 -11.34 -2.40 -24.03
C SER A 436 -11.32 -3.29 -22.79
N LEU A 437 -12.13 -2.96 -21.78
CA LEU A 437 -11.99 -3.54 -20.43
C LEU A 437 -13.06 -4.61 -20.19
N HIS A 438 -12.62 -5.84 -19.93
CA HIS A 438 -13.49 -7.00 -19.76
C HIS A 438 -13.35 -7.53 -18.32
N ILE A 439 -14.44 -7.72 -17.60
CA ILE A 439 -14.40 -8.10 -16.18
C ILE A 439 -15.03 -9.48 -15.96
N TYR A 440 -14.32 -10.34 -15.23
CA TYR A 440 -14.71 -11.71 -14.89
C TYR A 440 -14.85 -11.86 -13.37
N SER A 441 -16.08 -11.80 -12.87
CA SER A 441 -16.39 -11.94 -11.44
C SER A 441 -16.55 -13.41 -11.06
N ASN A 442 -15.74 -13.88 -10.12
CA ASN A 442 -15.77 -15.24 -9.56
C ASN A 442 -16.46 -15.30 -8.19
N TYR A 443 -17.50 -14.49 -7.96
CA TYR A 443 -18.34 -14.59 -6.78
C TYR A 443 -19.79 -14.19 -7.05
N ALA A 444 -20.73 -14.81 -6.33
CA ALA A 444 -22.18 -14.65 -6.52
C ALA A 444 -22.80 -13.48 -5.73
N VAL A 445 -22.06 -12.86 -4.80
CA VAL A 445 -22.55 -11.72 -4.02
C VAL A 445 -22.09 -10.43 -4.68
N THR A 446 -23.04 -9.51 -4.88
CA THR A 446 -22.84 -8.19 -5.47
C THR A 446 -23.17 -7.09 -4.45
N ASP A 447 -22.49 -5.95 -4.51
CA ASP A 447 -22.82 -4.75 -3.75
C ASP A 447 -22.52 -3.46 -4.55
N GLY A 448 -22.55 -2.30 -3.87
CA GLY A 448 -22.30 -1.00 -4.52
C GLY A 448 -20.93 -0.87 -5.19
N PHE A 449 -19.89 -1.58 -4.73
CA PHE A 449 -18.60 -1.62 -5.45
C PHE A 449 -18.71 -2.45 -6.73
N THR A 450 -19.46 -3.56 -6.70
CA THR A 450 -19.70 -4.38 -7.88
C THR A 450 -20.35 -3.58 -9.00
N GLU A 451 -21.38 -2.80 -8.70
CA GLU A 451 -22.07 -1.97 -9.71
C GLU A 451 -21.20 -0.82 -10.23
N GLN A 452 -20.39 -0.18 -9.37
CA GLN A 452 -19.42 0.84 -9.79
C GLN A 452 -18.38 0.26 -10.75
N ILE A 453 -17.78 -0.88 -10.42
CA ILE A 453 -16.81 -1.58 -11.28
C ILE A 453 -17.48 -2.01 -12.61
N ARG A 454 -18.71 -2.55 -12.54
CA ARG A 454 -19.49 -2.96 -13.71
C ARG A 454 -19.78 -1.79 -14.67
N ALA A 455 -20.02 -0.58 -14.16
CA ALA A 455 -20.28 0.61 -14.97
C ALA A 455 -19.09 1.05 -15.86
N HIS A 456 -17.86 0.68 -15.49
CA HIS A 456 -16.64 0.92 -16.28
C HIS A 456 -16.26 -0.24 -17.22
N ALA A 457 -16.99 -1.35 -17.19
CA ALA A 457 -16.69 -2.54 -17.99
C ALA A 457 -17.32 -2.46 -19.40
N GLN A 458 -16.54 -2.77 -20.43
CA GLN A 458 -17.06 -3.01 -21.78
C GLN A 458 -17.89 -4.31 -21.83
N THR A 459 -17.51 -5.32 -21.04
CA THR A 459 -18.31 -6.53 -20.80
C THR A 459 -18.13 -7.01 -19.36
N TRP A 460 -19.24 -7.36 -18.69
CA TRP A 460 -19.23 -8.05 -17.40
C TRP A 460 -19.58 -9.53 -17.59
N SER A 461 -18.81 -10.41 -16.97
CA SER A 461 -18.96 -11.86 -17.05
C SER A 461 -18.97 -12.49 -15.66
N GLU A 462 -20.05 -13.20 -15.33
CA GLU A 462 -20.13 -13.97 -14.10
C GLU A 462 -19.59 -15.38 -14.36
N ILE A 463 -18.48 -15.71 -13.69
CA ILE A 463 -17.76 -16.99 -13.85
C ILE A 463 -17.81 -17.86 -12.59
N PHE A 464 -18.50 -17.41 -11.55
CA PHE A 464 -18.76 -18.22 -10.37
C PHE A 464 -19.54 -19.49 -10.74
N GLY A 465 -19.16 -20.64 -10.19
CA GLY A 465 -19.76 -21.95 -10.50
C GLY A 465 -19.34 -22.58 -11.83
N MET A 466 -18.67 -21.84 -12.74
CA MET A 466 -18.10 -22.42 -13.97
C MET A 466 -16.88 -23.30 -13.65
N SER A 467 -16.66 -24.37 -14.43
CA SER A 467 -15.38 -25.11 -14.42
C SER A 467 -14.26 -24.28 -15.04
N ASP A 468 -13.00 -24.55 -14.69
CA ASP A 468 -11.87 -23.80 -15.24
C ASP A 468 -11.78 -23.93 -16.77
N ASP A 469 -12.06 -25.12 -17.34
CA ASP A 469 -12.16 -25.29 -18.80
C ASP A 469 -13.19 -24.35 -19.45
N ALA A 470 -14.35 -24.14 -18.81
CA ALA A 470 -15.40 -23.25 -19.32
C ALA A 470 -15.01 -21.77 -19.19
N VAL A 471 -14.29 -21.39 -18.12
CA VAL A 471 -13.70 -20.05 -17.96
C VAL A 471 -12.63 -19.81 -19.02
N VAL A 472 -11.74 -20.79 -19.26
CA VAL A 472 -10.69 -20.75 -20.28
C VAL A 472 -11.27 -20.60 -21.68
N GLN A 473 -12.30 -21.38 -22.02
CA GLN A 473 -12.96 -21.27 -23.32
C GLN A 473 -13.60 -19.89 -23.48
N LYS A 474 -14.33 -19.40 -22.46
CA LYS A 474 -14.96 -18.09 -22.50
C LYS A 474 -13.95 -16.94 -22.70
N ILE A 475 -12.82 -16.94 -21.98
CA ILE A 475 -11.78 -15.91 -22.14
C ILE A 475 -11.18 -15.94 -23.56
N ARG A 476 -11.07 -17.13 -24.17
CA ARG A 476 -10.63 -17.29 -25.57
C ARG A 476 -11.67 -16.80 -26.57
N ASP A 477 -12.95 -17.09 -26.36
CA ASP A 477 -14.07 -16.64 -27.20
C ASP A 477 -14.24 -15.11 -27.14
N ASP A 478 -14.04 -14.51 -25.96
CA ASP A 478 -14.01 -13.05 -25.76
C ASP A 478 -12.76 -12.40 -26.41
N GLY A 479 -11.76 -13.20 -26.81
CA GLY A 479 -10.58 -12.76 -27.55
C GLY A 479 -9.62 -11.87 -26.73
N ILE A 480 -9.49 -12.12 -25.43
CA ILE A 480 -8.65 -11.31 -24.52
C ILE A 480 -7.18 -11.36 -24.94
N ASP A 481 -6.54 -10.19 -24.96
CA ASP A 481 -5.13 -9.98 -25.30
C ASP A 481 -4.23 -10.05 -24.05
N ILE A 482 -4.66 -9.36 -22.99
CA ILE A 482 -3.95 -9.33 -21.71
C ILE A 482 -4.92 -9.73 -20.61
N LEU A 483 -4.63 -10.79 -19.88
CA LEU A 483 -5.44 -11.25 -18.75
C LEU A 483 -4.74 -10.95 -17.42
N ILE A 484 -5.38 -10.18 -16.56
CA ILE A 484 -4.88 -9.76 -15.25
C ILE A 484 -5.60 -10.55 -14.15
N ASP A 485 -4.85 -11.28 -13.34
CA ASP A 485 -5.29 -11.87 -12.09
C ASP A 485 -5.24 -10.82 -10.98
N LEU A 486 -6.38 -10.54 -10.33
CA LEU A 486 -6.44 -9.65 -9.17
C LEU A 486 -6.41 -10.39 -7.82
N SER A 487 -6.35 -11.73 -7.79
CA SER A 487 -6.54 -12.54 -6.58
C SER A 487 -5.31 -13.37 -6.15
N GLY A 488 -4.44 -13.82 -7.06
CA GLY A 488 -3.28 -14.68 -6.75
C GLY A 488 -3.64 -15.89 -5.90
N HIS A 489 -2.85 -16.21 -4.88
CA HIS A 489 -3.15 -17.32 -3.95
C HIS A 489 -4.19 -16.99 -2.87
N THR A 490 -4.83 -15.82 -2.90
CA THR A 490 -5.94 -15.53 -1.98
C THR A 490 -7.25 -16.24 -2.40
N GLY A 491 -8.29 -16.10 -1.58
CA GLY A 491 -9.54 -16.83 -1.76
C GLY A 491 -10.23 -16.55 -3.09
N ARG A 492 -10.98 -17.54 -3.59
CA ARG A 492 -11.79 -17.45 -4.84
C ARG A 492 -10.99 -17.08 -6.11
N ASN A 493 -9.68 -17.29 -6.12
CA ASN A 493 -8.86 -17.12 -7.32
C ASN A 493 -9.24 -18.12 -8.43
N ARG A 494 -8.64 -17.93 -9.60
CA ARG A 494 -8.75 -18.82 -10.78
C ARG A 494 -7.38 -19.20 -11.35
N LEU A 495 -6.36 -19.34 -10.50
CA LEU A 495 -4.98 -19.59 -10.96
C LEU A 495 -4.84 -20.84 -11.84
N VAL A 496 -5.68 -21.87 -11.64
CA VAL A 496 -5.73 -23.03 -12.55
C VAL A 496 -6.15 -22.62 -13.96
N ALA A 497 -7.19 -21.78 -14.11
CA ALA A 497 -7.57 -21.22 -15.42
C ALA A 497 -6.44 -20.39 -16.05
N PHE A 498 -5.68 -19.61 -15.26
CA PHE A 498 -4.47 -18.93 -15.76
C PHE A 498 -3.39 -19.94 -16.19
N ALA A 499 -3.24 -21.08 -15.52
CA ALA A 499 -2.32 -22.16 -15.88
C ALA A 499 -2.68 -22.86 -17.23
N HIS A 500 -3.90 -22.72 -17.75
CA HIS A 500 -4.23 -23.09 -19.14
C HIS A 500 -3.73 -22.08 -20.19
N LYS A 501 -3.18 -20.94 -19.77
CA LYS A 501 -2.77 -19.80 -20.63
C LYS A 501 -3.87 -19.40 -21.63
N PRO A 502 -5.09 -19.00 -21.20
CA PRO A 502 -6.16 -18.55 -22.09
C PRO A 502 -5.80 -17.32 -22.95
N ALA A 503 -5.16 -16.30 -22.37
CA ALA A 503 -4.72 -15.10 -23.08
C ALA A 503 -3.21 -15.14 -23.41
N PRO A 504 -2.76 -14.51 -24.53
CA PRO A 504 -1.36 -14.57 -24.95
C PRO A 504 -0.41 -13.90 -23.95
N VAL A 505 -0.83 -12.78 -23.35
CA VAL A 505 -0.15 -12.12 -22.25
C VAL A 505 -0.99 -12.29 -20.99
N GLN A 506 -0.36 -12.61 -19.85
CA GLN A 506 -1.02 -12.70 -18.56
C GLN A 506 -0.17 -12.05 -17.47
N ALA A 507 -0.81 -11.41 -16.49
CA ALA A 507 -0.13 -10.82 -15.34
C ALA A 507 -0.92 -10.98 -14.05
N SER A 508 -0.27 -10.80 -12.88
CA SER A 508 -0.94 -10.70 -11.57
C SER A 508 -0.68 -9.34 -10.91
N TRP A 509 -1.74 -8.76 -10.32
CA TRP A 509 -1.80 -7.42 -9.70
C TRP A 509 -3.22 -7.24 -9.13
N ILE A 510 -3.55 -7.01 -7.87
CA ILE A 510 -2.79 -6.53 -6.69
C ILE A 510 -2.95 -7.49 -5.49
N GLY A 511 -4.01 -8.32 -5.46
CA GLY A 511 -4.59 -8.87 -4.23
C GLY A 511 -3.75 -9.87 -3.43
N ASN A 512 -2.68 -10.42 -4.01
CA ASN A 512 -1.76 -11.36 -3.36
C ASN A 512 -0.33 -10.79 -3.33
N PRO A 513 0.26 -10.51 -2.15
CA PRO A 513 1.60 -9.96 -2.04
C PRO A 513 2.69 -11.05 -2.14
N ALA A 514 2.61 -11.87 -3.19
CA ALA A 514 3.57 -12.90 -3.55
C ALA A 514 3.37 -13.35 -5.01
N THR A 515 4.39 -14.01 -5.55
CA THR A 515 4.36 -14.78 -6.80
C THR A 515 3.15 -15.72 -6.90
N THR A 516 2.66 -15.97 -8.12
CA THR A 516 1.70 -17.06 -8.43
C THR A 516 2.38 -18.42 -8.62
N GLY A 517 3.71 -18.43 -8.73
CA GLY A 517 4.52 -19.62 -9.00
C GLY A 517 4.47 -20.13 -10.45
N LEU A 518 3.54 -19.64 -11.28
CA LEU A 518 3.22 -20.16 -12.61
C LEU A 518 4.15 -19.63 -13.72
N ASP A 519 4.61 -20.49 -14.63
CA ASP A 519 5.22 -20.07 -15.93
C ASP A 519 4.15 -19.47 -16.87
N ALA A 520 2.87 -19.70 -16.59
CA ALA A 520 1.76 -19.19 -17.40
C ALA A 520 1.48 -17.69 -17.19
N VAL A 521 1.91 -17.13 -16.07
CA VAL A 521 1.77 -15.70 -15.76
C VAL A 521 3.09 -15.03 -16.12
N ASP A 522 3.07 -14.11 -17.08
CA ASP A 522 4.29 -13.53 -17.65
C ASP A 522 4.87 -12.43 -16.75
N TYR A 523 3.98 -11.64 -16.15
CA TYR A 523 4.34 -10.42 -15.42
C TYR A 523 3.67 -10.31 -14.05
N TYR A 524 4.32 -9.63 -13.13
CA TYR A 524 3.74 -9.23 -11.85
C TYR A 524 3.94 -7.72 -11.70
N LEU A 525 2.85 -6.96 -11.54
CA LEU A 525 2.94 -5.50 -11.45
C LEU A 525 3.14 -5.11 -9.98
N SER A 526 4.18 -4.31 -9.73
CA SER A 526 4.62 -3.91 -8.39
C SER A 526 5.26 -2.53 -8.42
N ASP A 527 6.00 -2.15 -7.40
CA ASP A 527 6.90 -0.99 -7.40
C ASP A 527 8.30 -1.34 -6.85
N ARG A 528 9.24 -0.41 -7.06
CA ARG A 528 10.66 -0.55 -6.72
C ARG A 528 10.94 -0.63 -5.20
N PHE A 529 10.01 -0.22 -4.33
CA PHE A 529 10.21 -0.18 -2.88
C PHE A 529 9.58 -1.39 -2.18
N VAL A 530 8.41 -1.83 -2.65
CA VAL A 530 7.77 -3.07 -2.20
C VAL A 530 8.58 -4.28 -2.67
N THR A 531 9.03 -4.31 -3.92
CA THR A 531 9.88 -5.38 -4.49
C THR A 531 11.13 -4.83 -5.17
N PRO A 532 12.17 -4.41 -4.44
CA PRO A 532 13.47 -4.05 -5.03
C PRO A 532 14.03 -5.20 -5.87
N LEU A 533 14.42 -4.93 -7.12
CA LEU A 533 14.76 -5.98 -8.09
C LEU A 533 15.93 -6.83 -7.60
N GLU A 534 16.92 -6.21 -7.00
CA GLU A 534 18.14 -6.82 -6.46
C GLU A 534 17.84 -7.86 -5.36
N GLN A 535 16.71 -7.70 -4.66
CA GLN A 535 16.24 -8.63 -3.62
C GLN A 535 15.24 -9.66 -4.16
N PHE A 536 14.40 -9.29 -5.14
CA PHE A 536 13.22 -10.07 -5.54
C PHE A 536 13.30 -10.77 -6.91
N GLU A 537 14.32 -10.51 -7.74
CA GLU A 537 14.51 -11.17 -9.06
C GLU A 537 14.36 -12.69 -8.99
N ARG A 538 14.87 -13.32 -7.92
CA ARG A 538 14.88 -14.79 -7.73
C ARG A 538 13.71 -15.34 -6.90
N GLN A 539 12.73 -14.49 -6.55
CA GLN A 539 11.57 -14.84 -5.72
C GLN A 539 10.25 -14.87 -6.50
N PHE A 540 10.29 -14.54 -7.79
CA PHE A 540 9.13 -14.51 -8.68
C PHE A 540 9.37 -15.40 -9.90
N SER A 541 8.30 -16.05 -10.37
CA SER A 541 8.27 -16.76 -11.65
C SER A 541 8.06 -15.78 -12.80
N GLU A 542 7.23 -14.79 -12.51
CA GLU A 542 6.83 -13.67 -13.35
C GLU A 542 7.93 -12.63 -13.45
N LYS A 543 7.87 -11.81 -14.50
CA LYS A 543 8.69 -10.63 -14.64
C LYS A 543 8.06 -9.43 -13.93
N LEU A 544 8.75 -8.95 -12.91
CA LEU A 544 8.40 -7.73 -12.18
C LEU A 544 8.33 -6.53 -13.14
N VAL A 545 7.20 -5.84 -13.11
CA VAL A 545 6.97 -4.57 -13.83
C VAL A 545 6.73 -3.48 -12.80
N PHE A 546 7.63 -2.50 -12.76
CA PHE A 546 7.61 -1.44 -11.76
C PHE A 546 6.73 -0.27 -12.24
N LEU A 547 5.59 -0.10 -11.58
CA LEU A 547 4.75 1.09 -11.67
C LEU A 547 5.28 2.19 -10.74
N PRO A 548 4.81 3.44 -10.88
CA PRO A 548 5.17 4.55 -9.99
C PRO A 548 4.80 4.33 -8.52
N ALA A 549 3.84 3.44 -8.23
CA ALA A 549 3.54 2.82 -6.94
C ALA A 549 2.68 1.57 -7.20
N LEU A 550 2.70 0.57 -6.31
CA LEU A 550 1.95 -0.69 -6.45
C LEU A 550 0.45 -0.47 -6.69
N ALA A 551 -0.18 0.48 -5.99
CA ALA A 551 -1.60 0.81 -6.11
C ALA A 551 -1.91 2.22 -5.57
N PRO A 552 -2.93 2.93 -6.09
CA PRO A 552 -3.36 4.22 -5.56
C PRO A 552 -4.13 4.10 -4.25
N PHE A 553 -3.66 4.76 -3.20
CA PHE A 553 -4.47 5.01 -2.02
C PHE A 553 -5.46 6.15 -2.25
N LYS A 554 -6.73 5.81 -2.42
CA LYS A 554 -7.84 6.76 -2.32
C LYS A 554 -8.08 7.04 -0.82
N PRO A 555 -8.15 8.31 -0.37
CA PRO A 555 -8.55 8.62 1.01
C PRO A 555 -10.06 8.47 1.22
N HIS A 556 -10.50 8.23 2.46
CA HIS A 556 -11.93 8.26 2.79
C HIS A 556 -12.42 9.72 2.84
N PRO A 557 -13.49 10.11 2.12
CA PRO A 557 -13.95 11.51 2.08
C PRO A 557 -14.36 12.09 3.43
N GLN A 558 -14.77 11.24 4.37
CA GLN A 558 -15.15 11.61 5.74
C GLN A 558 -14.05 11.25 6.77
N ALA A 559 -12.78 11.17 6.37
CA ALA A 559 -11.69 11.01 7.32
C ALA A 559 -11.63 12.24 8.26
N PRO A 560 -11.63 12.06 9.60
CA PRO A 560 -11.61 13.18 10.53
C PRO A 560 -10.27 13.93 10.48
N ASP A 561 -10.25 15.14 11.05
CA ASP A 561 -9.03 15.94 11.16
C ASP A 561 -7.96 15.25 12.03
N VAL A 562 -6.70 15.51 11.69
CA VAL A 562 -5.56 15.12 12.53
C VAL A 562 -5.58 15.99 13.78
N ASN A 563 -5.67 15.38 14.95
CA ASN A 563 -5.54 16.07 16.23
C ASN A 563 -4.06 16.29 16.60
N GLU A 564 -3.82 17.19 17.56
CA GLU A 564 -2.53 17.30 18.28
C GLU A 564 -2.08 15.94 18.85
N LEU A 565 -0.77 15.77 19.04
CA LEU A 565 -0.17 14.54 19.52
C LEU A 565 -0.70 14.16 20.92
N PRO A 566 -1.38 13.00 21.08
CA PRO A 566 -1.94 12.56 22.36
C PRO A 566 -0.96 12.57 23.53
N ALA A 567 0.31 12.21 23.31
CA ALA A 567 1.34 12.18 24.33
C ALA A 567 1.57 13.52 25.03
N LEU A 568 1.45 14.65 24.31
CA LEU A 568 1.61 16.00 24.90
C LEU A 568 0.54 16.32 25.94
N LYS A 569 -0.66 15.73 25.80
CA LYS A 569 -1.77 15.89 26.74
C LYS A 569 -1.76 14.85 27.86
N ASN A 570 -1.39 13.61 27.53
CA ASN A 570 -1.50 12.47 28.42
C ASN A 570 -0.24 12.24 29.29
N GLY A 571 0.91 12.79 28.88
CA GLY A 571 2.19 12.63 29.57
C GLY A 571 2.91 11.29 29.32
N PHE A 572 2.42 10.47 28.38
CA PHE A 572 3.01 9.20 27.99
C PHE A 572 2.73 8.88 26.52
N ILE A 573 3.60 8.08 25.91
CA ILE A 573 3.45 7.61 24.52
C ILE A 573 2.46 6.43 24.46
N THR A 574 1.58 6.47 23.46
CA THR A 574 0.61 5.41 23.15
C THR A 574 0.98 4.74 21.83
N PHE A 575 1.54 3.53 21.93
CA PHE A 575 1.75 2.66 20.77
C PHE A 575 0.43 2.01 20.34
N GLY A 576 0.20 1.87 19.04
CA GLY A 576 -1.05 1.34 18.51
C GLY A 576 -0.88 0.28 17.43
N SER A 577 -1.83 -0.65 17.28
CA SER A 577 -1.91 -1.48 16.06
C SER A 577 -3.35 -1.78 15.69
N PHE A 578 -3.70 -1.58 14.42
CA PHE A 578 -5.02 -1.88 13.83
C PHE A 578 -4.97 -3.11 12.90
N SER A 579 -3.95 -3.93 13.08
CA SER A 579 -3.70 -5.14 12.31
C SER A 579 -4.79 -6.20 12.51
N ARG A 580 -5.08 -7.01 11.48
CA ARG A 580 -5.96 -8.17 11.64
C ARG A 580 -5.32 -9.15 12.62
N ILE A 581 -6.12 -9.77 13.50
CA ILE A 581 -5.65 -10.70 14.55
C ILE A 581 -4.78 -11.85 14.01
N VAL A 582 -5.04 -12.31 12.78
CA VAL A 582 -4.25 -13.32 12.05
C VAL A 582 -2.81 -12.91 11.75
N LYS A 583 -2.42 -11.66 11.99
CA LYS A 583 -1.03 -11.18 11.90
C LYS A 583 -0.36 -10.98 13.26
N ILE A 584 -1.10 -11.11 14.36
CA ILE A 584 -0.60 -10.83 15.72
C ILE A 584 -0.34 -12.17 16.42
N GLY A 585 0.83 -12.74 16.13
CA GLY A 585 1.33 -13.96 16.77
C GLY A 585 2.17 -13.69 18.02
N PRO A 586 2.64 -14.75 18.72
CA PRO A 586 3.49 -14.63 19.91
C PRO A 586 4.75 -13.79 19.67
N GLU A 587 5.43 -13.97 18.54
CA GLU A 587 6.65 -13.24 18.19
C GLU A 587 6.43 -11.72 18.02
N VAL A 588 5.30 -11.33 17.43
CA VAL A 588 4.89 -9.92 17.31
C VAL A 588 4.68 -9.32 18.69
N VAL A 589 3.94 -10.03 19.56
CA VAL A 589 3.72 -9.59 20.94
C VAL A 589 5.03 -9.54 21.73
N ALA A 590 5.97 -10.47 21.52
CA ALA A 590 7.29 -10.44 22.14
C ALA A 590 8.12 -9.22 21.70
N LEU A 591 8.11 -8.86 20.40
CA LEU A 591 8.77 -7.65 19.92
C LEU A 591 8.12 -6.38 20.50
N TRP A 592 6.79 -6.29 20.49
CA TRP A 592 6.07 -5.16 21.09
C TRP A 592 6.30 -5.07 22.61
N ALA A 593 6.38 -6.20 23.31
CA ALA A 593 6.73 -6.25 24.72
C ALA A 593 8.16 -5.75 24.99
N ARG A 594 9.13 -6.00 24.09
CA ARG A 594 10.45 -5.37 24.17
C ARG A 594 10.36 -3.84 24.08
N VAL A 595 9.54 -3.29 23.17
CA VAL A 595 9.29 -1.83 23.10
C VAL A 595 8.68 -1.30 24.40
N LEU A 596 7.68 -1.99 24.95
CA LEU A 596 7.03 -1.58 26.21
C LEU A 596 7.95 -1.70 27.43
N ARG A 597 8.96 -2.57 27.41
CA ARG A 597 10.01 -2.64 28.45
C ARG A 597 11.03 -1.50 28.32
N GLU A 598 11.43 -1.17 27.09
CA GLU A 598 12.37 -0.07 26.79
C GLU A 598 11.76 1.32 27.06
N VAL A 599 10.44 1.45 26.94
CA VAL A 599 9.69 2.70 27.23
C VAL A 599 8.69 2.42 28.37
N PRO A 600 9.11 2.49 29.66
CA PRO A 600 8.34 1.94 30.79
C PRO A 600 6.95 2.54 31.01
N ASP A 601 6.77 3.84 30.76
CA ASP A 601 5.49 4.54 30.98
C ASP A 601 4.54 4.48 29.77
N SER A 602 4.99 3.93 28.64
CA SER A 602 4.18 3.84 27.42
C SER A 602 2.98 2.91 27.57
N ARG A 603 1.92 3.15 26.81
CA ARG A 603 0.75 2.27 26.71
C ARG A 603 0.65 1.63 25.34
N MET A 604 -0.11 0.54 25.25
CA MET A 604 -0.47 -0.07 24.00
C MET A 604 -1.99 -0.15 23.80
N VAL A 605 -2.43 0.19 22.59
CA VAL A 605 -3.82 0.09 22.13
C VAL A 605 -3.87 -0.88 20.94
N ILE A 606 -4.70 -1.91 21.03
CA ILE A 606 -4.93 -2.83 19.90
C ILE A 606 -6.37 -2.64 19.41
N GLY A 607 -6.49 -2.13 18.19
CA GLY A 607 -7.77 -1.85 17.55
C GLY A 607 -8.29 -2.99 16.69
N ALA A 608 -9.41 -2.73 16.00
CA ALA A 608 -10.08 -3.66 15.11
C ALA A 608 -10.51 -5.01 15.74
N ILE A 609 -10.61 -5.07 17.08
CA ILE A 609 -11.06 -6.24 17.83
C ILE A 609 -12.54 -6.52 17.52
N THR A 610 -12.87 -7.78 17.22
CA THR A 610 -14.25 -8.21 16.88
C THR A 610 -14.89 -9.12 17.93
N ALA A 611 -14.10 -9.74 18.82
CA ALA A 611 -14.61 -10.70 19.80
C ALA A 611 -13.82 -10.66 21.11
N ARG A 612 -14.48 -11.07 22.21
CA ARG A 612 -13.87 -11.14 23.54
C ARG A 612 -12.69 -12.13 23.59
N GLU A 613 -12.82 -13.27 22.92
CA GLU A 613 -11.78 -14.30 22.78
C GLU A 613 -10.44 -13.72 22.27
N GLN A 614 -10.49 -12.74 21.34
CA GLN A 614 -9.28 -12.09 20.81
C GLN A 614 -8.58 -11.23 21.87
N MET A 615 -9.35 -10.53 22.71
CA MET A 615 -8.82 -9.75 23.82
C MET A 615 -8.17 -10.65 24.86
N ASP A 616 -8.85 -11.74 25.24
CA ASP A 616 -8.33 -12.68 26.24
C ASP A 616 -7.05 -13.39 25.73
N LYS A 617 -7.00 -13.77 24.43
CA LYS A 617 -5.78 -14.31 23.79
C LYS A 617 -4.60 -13.33 23.86
N LEU A 618 -4.80 -12.09 23.41
CA LEU A 618 -3.73 -11.08 23.40
C LEU A 618 -3.28 -10.71 24.82
N THR A 619 -4.23 -10.59 25.75
CA THR A 619 -3.97 -10.39 27.18
C THR A 619 -3.08 -11.50 27.73
N GLY A 620 -3.36 -12.76 27.40
CA GLY A 620 -2.52 -13.90 27.77
C GLY A 620 -1.09 -13.80 27.22
N LEU A 621 -0.91 -13.39 25.96
CA LEU A 621 0.41 -13.22 25.35
C LEU A 621 1.23 -12.10 26.02
N PHE A 622 0.63 -10.92 26.25
CA PHE A 622 1.30 -9.83 26.98
C PHE A 622 1.63 -10.20 28.43
N ALA A 623 0.75 -10.95 29.11
CA ALA A 623 1.01 -11.46 30.45
C ALA A 623 2.16 -12.47 30.47
N SER A 624 2.28 -13.36 29.47
CA SER A 624 3.42 -14.28 29.36
C SER A 624 4.76 -13.57 29.10
N GLU A 625 4.72 -12.39 28.48
CA GLU A 625 5.86 -11.48 28.34
C GLU A 625 6.12 -10.61 29.59
N GLY A 626 5.34 -10.78 30.67
CA GLY A 626 5.50 -10.02 31.90
C GLY A 626 5.14 -8.54 31.80
N ILE A 627 4.32 -8.14 30.81
CA ILE A 627 3.81 -6.77 30.68
C ILE A 627 2.59 -6.59 31.58
N ASP A 628 2.57 -5.50 32.37
CA ASP A 628 1.40 -5.12 33.15
C ASP A 628 0.21 -4.82 32.22
N LEU A 629 -0.87 -5.58 32.40
CA LEU A 629 -2.10 -5.48 31.63
C LEU A 629 -2.80 -4.13 31.80
N SER A 630 -2.49 -3.35 32.85
CA SER A 630 -2.97 -1.97 33.00
C SER A 630 -2.46 -1.02 31.89
N ARG A 631 -1.39 -1.41 31.19
CA ARG A 631 -0.81 -0.70 30.04
C ARG A 631 -1.42 -1.10 28.70
N ILE A 632 -2.19 -2.20 28.65
CA ILE A 632 -2.78 -2.75 27.42
C ILE A 632 -4.27 -2.39 27.36
N SER A 633 -4.74 -1.94 26.20
CA SER A 633 -6.14 -1.59 25.98
C SER A 633 -6.61 -2.00 24.58
N PHE A 634 -7.92 -2.17 24.43
CA PHE A 634 -8.53 -2.73 23.23
C PHE A 634 -9.62 -1.81 22.68
N LEU A 635 -9.64 -1.61 21.36
CA LEU A 635 -10.70 -0.87 20.67
C LEU A 635 -11.49 -1.80 19.75
N GLN A 636 -12.80 -1.81 19.93
CA GLN A 636 -13.71 -2.59 19.09
C GLN A 636 -13.73 -2.04 17.66
N ARG A 637 -13.89 -2.96 16.69
CA ARG A 637 -14.05 -2.62 15.28
C ARG A 637 -15.38 -1.87 15.05
N GLY A 638 -15.29 -0.59 14.68
CA GLY A 638 -16.43 0.22 14.25
C GLY A 638 -16.63 0.27 12.73
N ASN A 639 -17.49 1.20 12.30
CA ASN A 639 -17.55 1.64 10.89
C ASN A 639 -16.26 2.39 10.51
N VAL A 640 -16.07 2.71 9.22
CA VAL A 640 -14.83 3.36 8.72
C VAL A 640 -14.53 4.69 9.41
N SER A 641 -15.56 5.52 9.69
CA SER A 641 -15.37 6.81 10.37
C SER A 641 -14.89 6.63 11.81
N THR A 642 -15.54 5.75 12.58
CA THR A 642 -15.12 5.39 13.94
C THR A 642 -13.71 4.80 13.95
N TYR A 643 -13.40 3.89 13.02
CA TYR A 643 -12.09 3.27 12.87
C TYR A 643 -10.98 4.29 12.57
N LEU A 644 -11.22 5.26 11.67
CA LEU A 644 -10.26 6.33 11.41
C LEU A 644 -10.11 7.25 12.63
N GLN A 645 -11.21 7.60 13.30
CA GLN A 645 -11.18 8.41 14.53
C GLN A 645 -10.41 7.73 15.68
N GLN A 646 -10.41 6.40 15.77
CA GLN A 646 -9.63 5.66 16.78
C GLN A 646 -8.11 5.91 16.68
N HIS A 647 -7.59 6.31 15.50
CA HIS A 647 -6.19 6.69 15.33
C HIS A 647 -5.83 7.99 16.06
N ASN A 648 -6.81 8.82 16.44
CA ASN A 648 -6.60 10.04 17.22
C ASN A 648 -6.19 9.75 18.69
N LEU A 649 -6.20 8.48 19.11
CA LEU A 649 -5.70 8.01 20.40
C LEU A 649 -4.25 7.50 20.35
N ILE A 650 -3.64 7.43 19.16
CA ILE A 650 -2.34 6.77 18.93
C ILE A 650 -1.27 7.79 18.55
N ASP A 651 -0.09 7.65 19.17
CA ASP A 651 1.09 8.46 18.87
C ASP A 651 1.95 7.81 17.77
N VAL A 652 2.21 6.50 17.89
CA VAL A 652 2.99 5.71 16.91
C VAL A 652 2.32 4.34 16.69
N CYS A 653 2.10 3.95 15.43
CA CYS A 653 1.66 2.60 15.10
C CYS A 653 2.83 1.62 15.05
N LEU A 654 2.62 0.38 15.53
CA LEU A 654 3.56 -0.73 15.40
C LEU A 654 3.02 -1.75 14.40
N ASP A 655 3.84 -2.06 13.40
CA ASP A 655 3.54 -3.05 12.37
C ASP A 655 3.70 -4.49 12.89
N THR A 656 3.20 -5.44 12.10
CA THR A 656 3.31 -6.88 12.32
C THR A 656 4.38 -7.51 11.43
N LEU A 657 4.89 -8.67 11.84
CA LEU A 657 5.86 -9.48 11.09
C LEU A 657 5.53 -10.98 11.31
N PRO A 658 5.92 -11.89 10.41
CA PRO A 658 6.55 -11.64 9.10
C PRO A 658 5.57 -11.07 8.06
N PHE A 659 4.26 -11.14 8.30
CA PHE A 659 3.26 -10.53 7.42
C PHE A 659 3.03 -9.06 7.81
N GLY A 660 3.54 -8.14 6.99
CA GLY A 660 3.48 -6.69 7.22
C GLY A 660 2.12 -6.10 6.89
N ASN A 661 1.85 -4.89 7.37
CA ASN A 661 0.66 -4.13 6.97
C ASN A 661 0.80 -3.49 5.59
N SER A 662 -0.31 -2.89 5.13
CA SER A 662 -0.35 -2.09 3.91
C SER A 662 -1.47 -1.05 4.02
N THR A 663 -2.72 -1.41 3.71
CA THR A 663 -3.86 -0.46 3.76
C THR A 663 -4.05 0.17 5.14
N THR A 664 -3.86 -0.60 6.21
CA THR A 664 -3.92 -0.13 7.61
C THR A 664 -2.82 0.90 7.91
N THR A 665 -1.59 0.68 7.42
CA THR A 665 -0.49 1.64 7.51
C THR A 665 -0.84 2.93 6.81
N MET A 666 -1.31 2.88 5.56
CA MET A 666 -1.66 4.10 4.83
C MET A 666 -2.83 4.87 5.46
N GLN A 667 -3.79 4.18 6.08
CA GLN A 667 -4.83 4.80 6.90
C GLN A 667 -4.25 5.48 8.14
N ALA A 668 -3.28 4.87 8.82
CA ALA A 668 -2.58 5.49 9.95
C ALA A 668 -1.79 6.74 9.52
N LEU A 669 -1.02 6.65 8.43
CA LEU A 669 -0.27 7.79 7.86
C LEU A 669 -1.23 8.94 7.49
N TRP A 670 -2.35 8.64 6.84
CA TRP A 670 -3.38 9.63 6.53
C TRP A 670 -4.04 10.24 7.78
N MET A 671 -4.05 9.53 8.91
CA MET A 671 -4.52 10.05 10.20
C MET A 671 -3.43 10.73 11.03
N GLY A 672 -2.25 10.99 10.46
CA GLY A 672 -1.14 11.63 11.17
C GLY A 672 -0.39 10.69 12.13
N VAL A 673 -0.61 9.39 12.05
CA VAL A 673 0.04 8.38 12.89
C VAL A 673 1.17 7.71 12.10
N PRO A 674 2.45 8.02 12.36
CA PRO A 674 3.55 7.30 11.75
C PRO A 674 3.55 5.83 12.21
N THR A 675 4.06 4.93 11.37
CA THR A 675 4.06 3.48 11.64
C THR A 675 5.48 2.93 11.58
N MET A 676 5.97 2.37 12.69
CA MET A 676 7.23 1.63 12.73
C MET A 676 7.05 0.23 12.13
N THR A 677 7.89 -0.13 11.15
CA THR A 677 7.86 -1.44 10.47
C THR A 677 9.24 -2.09 10.44
N LEU A 678 9.26 -3.42 10.29
CA LEU A 678 10.47 -4.22 10.08
C LEU A 678 10.24 -5.12 8.86
N PRO A 679 10.78 -4.78 7.67
CA PRO A 679 10.67 -5.62 6.49
C PRO A 679 11.41 -6.94 6.70
N GLY A 680 10.76 -8.03 6.28
CA GLY A 680 11.36 -9.35 6.18
C GLY A 680 11.83 -9.67 4.76
N VAL A 681 11.96 -10.96 4.48
CA VAL A 681 12.51 -11.47 3.22
C VAL A 681 11.51 -11.54 2.07
N SER A 682 10.20 -11.59 2.36
CA SER A 682 9.12 -11.78 1.39
C SER A 682 8.35 -10.49 1.09
N MET A 683 7.68 -10.41 -0.06
CA MET A 683 6.87 -9.23 -0.43
C MET A 683 5.74 -8.96 0.59
N ALA A 684 5.13 -9.99 1.16
CA ALA A 684 4.09 -9.89 2.21
C ALA A 684 4.54 -9.10 3.45
N SER A 685 5.85 -9.02 3.72
CA SER A 685 6.42 -8.24 4.82
C SER A 685 6.59 -6.74 4.53
N ARG A 686 6.48 -6.32 3.25
CA ARG A 686 7.02 -5.03 2.77
C ARG A 686 5.97 -3.96 2.45
N GLY A 687 4.68 -4.22 2.63
CA GLY A 687 3.62 -3.25 2.29
C GLY A 687 3.80 -1.88 2.97
N SER A 688 4.01 -1.85 4.29
CA SER A 688 4.32 -0.63 5.05
C SER A 688 5.63 0.01 4.62
N THR A 689 6.65 -0.80 4.32
CA THR A 689 7.96 -0.32 3.87
C THR A 689 7.83 0.43 2.54
N GLY A 690 7.06 -0.10 1.58
CA GLY A 690 6.79 0.58 0.30
C GLY A 690 6.16 1.96 0.50
N TRP A 691 5.09 2.05 1.30
CA TRP A 691 4.44 3.32 1.62
C TRP A 691 5.39 4.34 2.29
N LEU A 692 6.19 3.91 3.26
CA LEU A 692 7.13 4.79 3.96
C LEU A 692 8.27 5.25 3.05
N SER A 693 8.83 4.37 2.21
CA SER A 693 9.89 4.72 1.25
C SER A 693 9.40 5.71 0.18
N HIS A 694 8.17 5.57 -0.30
CA HIS A 694 7.56 6.55 -1.22
C HIS A 694 7.41 7.95 -0.61
N LEU A 695 7.37 8.07 0.72
CA LEU A 695 7.29 9.33 1.46
C LEU A 695 8.66 9.83 1.98
N GLY A 696 9.76 9.12 1.72
CA GLY A 696 11.08 9.44 2.28
C GLY A 696 11.15 9.29 3.81
N LEU A 697 10.40 8.32 4.36
CA LEU A 697 10.24 8.07 5.79
C LEU A 697 10.94 6.79 6.27
N ASP A 698 11.61 6.06 5.37
CA ASP A 698 12.30 4.80 5.63
C ASP A 698 13.37 4.92 6.73
N SER A 699 14.30 5.88 6.65
CA SER A 699 15.34 6.08 7.66
C SER A 699 14.81 6.21 9.09
N ALA A 700 13.65 6.84 9.27
CA ALA A 700 13.03 7.06 10.58
C ALA A 700 12.11 5.91 11.03
N PHE A 701 11.42 5.22 10.11
CA PHE A 701 10.30 4.32 10.46
C PHE A 701 10.40 2.89 9.89
N VAL A 702 11.42 2.59 9.09
CA VAL A 702 11.75 1.23 8.62
C VAL A 702 12.98 0.75 9.40
N ALA A 703 12.81 -0.27 10.23
CA ALA A 703 13.88 -0.86 11.02
C ALA A 703 14.71 -1.86 10.20
N GLN A 704 16.00 -2.01 10.55
CA GLN A 704 16.91 -2.98 9.93
C GLN A 704 16.79 -4.37 10.58
N ASP A 705 16.52 -4.42 11.88
CA ASP A 705 16.32 -5.64 12.67
C ASP A 705 15.41 -5.36 13.88
N LYS A 706 15.22 -6.37 14.74
CA LYS A 706 14.36 -6.29 15.94
C LYS A 706 14.92 -5.36 17.03
N ASP A 707 16.23 -5.16 17.09
CA ASP A 707 16.88 -4.32 18.09
C ASP A 707 16.84 -2.86 17.64
N ASP A 708 17.06 -2.60 16.34
CA ASP A 708 16.82 -1.32 15.69
C ASP A 708 15.35 -0.89 15.81
N PHE A 709 14.39 -1.80 15.62
CA PHE A 709 12.96 -1.51 15.80
C PHE A 709 12.65 -0.97 17.21
N VAL A 710 13.18 -1.62 18.25
CA VAL A 710 13.00 -1.20 19.65
C VAL A 710 13.69 0.13 19.91
N ARG A 711 14.94 0.28 19.45
CA ARG A 711 15.74 1.51 19.58
C ARG A 711 15.09 2.72 18.90
N LYS A 712 14.52 2.55 17.71
CA LYS A 712 13.78 3.61 16.99
C LYS A 712 12.48 3.97 17.71
N CYS A 713 11.74 3.00 18.24
CA CYS A 713 10.56 3.29 19.06
C CYS A 713 10.92 4.09 20.33
N ALA A 714 12.01 3.76 21.00
CA ALA A 714 12.50 4.50 22.17
C ALA A 714 12.98 5.92 21.80
N ALA A 715 13.66 6.08 20.67
CA ALA A 715 14.10 7.40 20.18
C ALA A 715 12.91 8.32 19.84
N LEU A 716 11.86 7.80 19.20
CA LEU A 716 10.61 8.55 18.96
C LEU A 716 9.89 8.90 20.26
N ALA A 717 9.89 7.99 21.25
CA ALA A 717 9.28 8.23 22.55
C ALA A 717 10.02 9.31 23.38
N ALA A 718 11.32 9.49 23.14
CA ALA A 718 12.15 10.50 23.80
C ALA A 718 12.02 11.92 23.20
N ASP A 719 11.35 12.07 22.05
CA ASP A 719 11.17 13.37 21.37
C ASP A 719 9.71 13.60 20.92
N PRO A 720 8.78 13.88 21.86
CA PRO A 720 7.38 14.13 21.54
C PRO A 720 7.16 15.41 20.71
N GLU A 721 8.09 16.37 20.75
CA GLU A 721 7.98 17.62 19.97
C GLU A 721 8.22 17.33 18.48
N ALA A 722 9.30 16.61 18.13
CA ALA A 722 9.51 16.17 16.76
C ALA A 722 8.40 15.23 16.25
N LEU A 723 7.88 14.35 17.12
CA LEU A 723 6.76 13.47 16.77
C LEU A 723 5.45 14.25 16.52
N ALA A 724 5.24 15.38 17.20
CA ALA A 724 4.09 16.25 16.97
C ALA A 724 4.18 17.00 15.63
N VAL A 725 5.38 17.42 15.23
CA VAL A 725 5.64 17.99 13.89
C VAL A 725 5.32 16.95 12.80
N VAL A 726 5.89 15.73 12.93
CA VAL A 726 5.61 14.62 12.00
C VAL A 726 4.10 14.39 11.87
N ARG A 727 3.38 14.31 13.00
CA ARG A 727 1.92 14.13 13.01
C ARG A 727 1.18 15.20 12.22
N GLY A 728 1.53 16.47 12.41
CA GLY A 728 0.88 17.60 11.75
C GLY A 728 1.07 17.61 10.22
N GLU A 729 2.25 17.22 9.74
CA GLU A 729 2.63 17.30 8.32
C GLU A 729 2.29 16.04 7.51
N LEU A 730 2.21 14.87 8.14
CA LEU A 730 2.16 13.57 7.46
C LEU A 730 1.01 13.41 6.45
N ARG A 731 -0.17 13.95 6.76
CA ARG A 731 -1.32 13.93 5.83
C ARG A 731 -1.03 14.76 4.56
N GLU A 732 -0.33 15.87 4.69
CA GLU A 732 0.02 16.73 3.56
C GLU A 732 1.12 16.10 2.70
N TYR A 733 2.13 15.46 3.32
CA TYR A 733 3.10 14.66 2.58
C TYR A 733 2.44 13.50 1.81
N CYS A 734 1.42 12.84 2.39
CA CYS A 734 0.63 11.86 1.66
C CYS A 734 -0.07 12.47 0.43
N ARG A 735 -0.66 13.68 0.55
CA ARG A 735 -1.33 14.38 -0.57
C ARG A 735 -0.38 14.76 -1.70
N GLN A 736 0.86 15.11 -1.39
CA GLN A 736 1.85 15.54 -2.38
C GLN A 736 2.58 14.36 -3.05
N SER A 737 2.33 13.13 -2.58
CA SER A 737 2.96 11.91 -3.10
C SER A 737 2.18 11.27 -4.25
N VAL A 738 2.89 10.53 -5.10
CA VAL A 738 2.29 9.71 -6.18
C VAL A 738 1.30 8.65 -5.65
N LEU A 739 1.34 8.34 -4.34
CA LEU A 739 0.51 7.33 -3.71
C LEU A 739 -0.98 7.63 -3.80
N ILE A 740 -1.38 8.90 -3.87
CA ILE A 740 -2.79 9.29 -4.05
C ILE A 740 -3.16 9.62 -5.50
N ASP A 741 -2.19 9.63 -6.42
CA ASP A 741 -2.40 9.94 -7.84
C ASP A 741 -2.78 8.67 -8.63
N ALA A 742 -4.06 8.34 -8.55
CA ALA A 742 -4.66 7.27 -9.34
C ALA A 742 -4.50 7.49 -10.86
N GLY A 743 -4.43 8.74 -11.33
CA GLY A 743 -4.24 9.05 -12.75
C GLY A 743 -2.84 8.65 -13.23
N ALA A 744 -1.79 9.08 -12.54
CA ALA A 744 -0.40 8.75 -12.89
C ALA A 744 -0.14 7.23 -12.86
N ILE A 745 -0.65 6.53 -11.84
CA ILE A 745 -0.49 5.07 -11.70
C ILE A 745 -1.26 4.34 -12.82
N SER A 746 -2.49 4.75 -13.13
CA SER A 746 -3.30 4.12 -14.20
C SER A 746 -2.72 4.37 -15.59
N ASN A 747 -2.25 5.58 -15.85
CA ASN A 747 -1.55 5.93 -17.09
C ASN A 747 -0.27 5.09 -17.26
N ALA A 748 0.45 4.83 -16.17
CA ALA A 748 1.60 3.93 -16.18
C ALA A 748 1.19 2.45 -16.41
N ALA A 749 0.09 1.99 -15.81
CA ALA A 749 -0.45 0.66 -16.06
C ALA A 749 -0.88 0.46 -17.53
N SER A 750 -1.54 1.45 -18.16
CA SER A 750 -1.85 1.39 -19.60
C SER A 750 -0.58 1.31 -20.47
N ARG A 751 0.44 2.12 -20.18
CA ARG A 751 1.74 2.01 -20.86
C ARG A 751 2.40 0.65 -20.64
N ALA A 752 2.31 0.10 -19.43
CA ALA A 752 2.81 -1.25 -19.13
C ALA A 752 2.11 -2.30 -20.00
N PHE A 753 0.78 -2.27 -20.09
CA PHE A 753 -0.02 -3.14 -20.96
C PHE A 753 0.41 -3.03 -22.43
N ARG A 754 0.62 -1.81 -22.94
CA ARG A 754 1.12 -1.59 -24.31
C ARG A 754 2.51 -2.19 -24.53
N THR A 755 3.44 -2.02 -23.58
CA THR A 755 4.78 -2.60 -23.65
C THR A 755 4.73 -4.14 -23.64
N MET A 756 3.96 -4.74 -22.74
CA MET A 756 3.79 -6.21 -22.68
C MET A 756 3.24 -6.76 -23.99
N TRP A 757 2.27 -6.08 -24.58
CA TRP A 757 1.66 -6.46 -25.86
C TRP A 757 2.62 -6.34 -27.04
N GLN A 758 3.35 -5.23 -27.15
CA GLN A 758 4.36 -4.99 -28.17
C GLN A 758 5.38 -6.14 -28.20
N ARG A 759 5.94 -6.50 -27.03
CA ARG A 759 6.89 -7.62 -26.91
C ARG A 759 6.31 -8.93 -27.42
N TRP A 760 5.05 -9.24 -27.08
CA TRP A 760 4.40 -10.47 -27.55
C TRP A 760 4.20 -10.48 -29.07
N CYS A 761 3.82 -9.34 -29.67
CA CYS A 761 3.71 -9.18 -31.12
C CYS A 761 5.05 -9.44 -31.81
N ASP A 762 6.13 -8.83 -31.28
CA ASP A 762 7.51 -8.97 -31.76
C ASP A 762 8.10 -10.37 -31.52
N GLY A 763 7.44 -11.20 -30.70
CA GLY A 763 7.92 -12.54 -30.34
C GLY A 763 9.07 -12.54 -29.33
N LEU A 764 9.20 -11.47 -28.54
CA LEU A 764 10.17 -11.35 -27.46
C LEU A 764 9.64 -12.00 -26.18
N GLU A 765 10.53 -12.65 -25.44
CA GLU A 765 10.23 -13.20 -24.11
C GLU A 765 9.92 -12.06 -23.10
N PRO A 766 9.15 -12.33 -22.02
CA PRO A 766 8.96 -11.39 -20.93
C PRO A 766 10.29 -10.96 -20.27
N GLU A 767 10.41 -9.69 -19.91
CA GLU A 767 11.55 -9.16 -19.13
C GLU A 767 11.09 -8.17 -18.04
N HIS A 768 11.98 -7.88 -17.10
CA HIS A 768 11.74 -6.87 -16.06
C HIS A 768 11.86 -5.46 -16.65
N PHE A 769 10.92 -4.56 -16.35
CA PHE A 769 11.01 -3.15 -16.77
C PHE A 769 10.30 -2.21 -15.81
N GLU A 770 10.64 -0.92 -15.88
CA GLU A 770 9.99 0.15 -15.11
C GLU A 770 9.22 1.09 -16.03
N VAL A 771 8.07 1.57 -15.57
CA VAL A 771 7.26 2.60 -16.24
C VAL A 771 7.24 3.87 -15.40
N LEU A 772 8.00 4.87 -15.85
CA LEU A 772 8.07 6.17 -15.20
C LEU A 772 6.69 6.87 -15.18
N ALA A 773 6.43 7.64 -14.13
CA ALA A 773 5.29 8.55 -14.09
C ALA A 773 5.53 9.72 -15.05
N HIS A 774 4.61 9.94 -15.98
CA HIS A 774 4.47 11.24 -16.64
C HIS A 774 3.42 12.04 -15.89
N VAL A 775 3.79 13.22 -15.40
CA VAL A 775 2.83 14.23 -14.93
C VAL A 775 2.09 14.72 -16.18
N SER A 776 0.88 14.21 -16.38
CA SER A 776 0.07 14.57 -17.54
C SER A 776 -0.54 15.96 -17.34
N ASN A 777 0.14 16.99 -17.83
CA ASN A 777 -0.57 18.18 -18.30
C ASN A 777 -1.53 17.73 -19.42
N ALA A 778 -2.82 18.01 -19.25
CA ALA A 778 -3.82 17.68 -20.26
C ALA A 778 -3.50 18.40 -21.59
N HIS A 779 -3.83 17.74 -22.70
CA HIS A 779 -3.60 18.14 -24.10
C HIS A 779 -2.16 17.94 -24.62
N THR A 780 -1.90 16.77 -25.23
CA THR A 780 -1.65 16.65 -26.69
C THR A 780 -1.56 15.16 -27.05
N ALA A 781 -2.47 14.67 -27.89
CA ALA A 781 -2.40 13.34 -28.48
C ALA A 781 -2.28 13.48 -30.00
N VAL A 782 -1.25 12.86 -30.59
CA VAL A 782 -1.13 12.61 -32.03
C VAL A 782 -0.50 11.23 -32.20
N ASP A 783 -1.27 10.29 -32.72
CA ASP A 783 -0.84 8.90 -32.94
C ASP A 783 -0.36 8.64 -34.38
N ASN A 784 0.59 7.70 -34.49
CA ASN A 784 1.01 6.96 -35.69
C ASN A 784 1.78 7.74 -36.82
N PRO A 785 3.12 7.56 -36.91
CA PRO A 785 3.99 8.35 -37.81
C PRO A 785 4.22 7.75 -39.20
N ALA A 786 3.75 6.54 -39.51
CA ALA A 786 4.18 5.80 -40.71
C ALA A 786 3.61 6.33 -42.06
N GLY A 787 2.59 7.20 -42.02
CA GLY A 787 1.80 7.60 -43.20
C GLY A 787 2.18 8.92 -43.90
N LEU A 788 3.20 9.64 -43.42
CA LEU A 788 3.45 11.04 -43.82
C LEU A 788 4.04 11.18 -45.23
N SER A 789 3.42 12.05 -46.05
CA SER A 789 3.92 12.46 -47.37
C SER A 789 5.21 13.29 -47.28
N PRO A 790 6.01 13.44 -48.36
CA PRO A 790 7.23 14.24 -48.32
C PRO A 790 7.03 15.69 -47.86
N GLU A 791 5.91 16.31 -48.26
CA GLU A 791 5.54 17.68 -47.87
C GLU A 791 5.14 17.75 -46.39
N GLN A 792 4.41 16.75 -45.87
CA GLN A 792 4.08 16.65 -44.45
C GLN A 792 5.32 16.37 -43.59
N ARG A 793 6.28 15.57 -44.06
CA ARG A 793 7.56 15.36 -43.38
C ARG A 793 8.40 16.64 -43.35
N ALA A 794 8.39 17.44 -44.41
CA ALA A 794 9.07 18.73 -44.44
C ALA A 794 8.43 19.74 -43.47
N ALA A 795 7.10 19.81 -43.40
CA ALA A 795 6.38 20.62 -42.42
C ALA A 795 6.68 20.17 -40.97
N LEU A 796 6.56 18.86 -40.71
CA LEU A 796 6.84 18.25 -39.42
C LEU A 796 8.31 18.44 -38.99
N ALA A 797 9.26 18.40 -39.92
CA ALA A 797 10.67 18.71 -39.65
C ALA A 797 10.90 20.19 -39.32
N GLY A 798 10.09 21.10 -39.86
CA GLY A 798 10.09 22.52 -39.50
C GLY A 798 9.58 22.73 -38.07
N GLU A 799 8.35 22.28 -37.79
CA GLU A 799 7.72 22.36 -36.46
C GLU A 799 8.58 21.69 -35.38
N PHE A 800 9.24 20.58 -35.72
CA PHE A 800 10.20 19.89 -34.86
C PHE A 800 11.42 20.75 -34.52
N VAL A 801 12.06 21.35 -35.54
CA VAL A 801 13.23 22.20 -35.34
C VAL A 801 12.85 23.41 -34.50
N ASP A 802 11.69 24.01 -34.73
CA ASP A 802 11.20 25.15 -33.94
C ASP A 802 10.88 24.73 -32.50
N THR A 803 10.23 23.58 -32.30
CA THR A 803 9.91 23.03 -30.96
C THR A 803 11.17 22.69 -30.17
N LEU A 804 12.14 22.00 -30.77
CA LEU A 804 13.41 21.73 -30.09
C LEU A 804 14.23 23.00 -29.87
N THR A 805 14.24 23.95 -30.80
CA THR A 805 14.93 25.24 -30.59
C THR A 805 14.31 25.96 -29.39
N LEU A 806 12.98 26.01 -29.31
CA LEU A 806 12.27 26.59 -28.17
C LEU A 806 12.56 25.88 -26.85
N LEU A 807 12.63 24.54 -26.83
CA LEU A 807 12.97 23.76 -25.63
C LEU A 807 14.43 23.95 -25.21
N LEU A 808 15.37 24.01 -26.17
CA LEU A 808 16.79 24.28 -25.92
C LEU A 808 17.02 25.71 -25.42
N ASP A 809 16.35 26.71 -26.01
CA ASP A 809 16.39 28.11 -25.59
C ASP A 809 15.82 28.29 -24.17
N LYS A 810 14.78 27.51 -23.82
CA LYS A 810 14.22 27.42 -22.46
C LYS A 810 15.03 26.51 -21.51
N GLN A 811 16.13 25.92 -21.97
CA GLN A 811 16.97 24.99 -21.21
C GLN A 811 16.24 23.73 -20.69
N GLN A 812 15.14 23.35 -21.32
CA GLN A 812 14.35 22.14 -21.03
C GLN A 812 14.98 20.91 -21.72
N PHE A 813 16.20 20.57 -21.32
CA PHE A 813 17.04 19.61 -22.06
C PHE A 813 16.53 18.17 -22.01
N ALA A 814 15.82 17.76 -20.96
CA ALA A 814 15.28 16.41 -20.82
C ALA A 814 14.05 16.20 -21.73
N GLU A 815 13.18 17.20 -21.80
CA GLU A 815 12.07 17.26 -22.75
C GLU A 815 12.57 17.37 -24.19
N ALA A 816 13.62 18.18 -24.42
CA ALA A 816 14.30 18.26 -25.71
C ALA A 816 14.92 16.90 -26.11
N GLU A 817 15.52 16.14 -25.20
CA GLU A 817 15.99 14.78 -25.47
C GLU A 817 14.82 13.84 -25.80
N ALA A 818 13.76 13.82 -25.01
CA ALA A 818 12.61 12.94 -25.22
C ALA A 818 11.98 13.17 -26.60
N VAL A 819 11.74 14.43 -26.96
CA VAL A 819 11.25 14.83 -28.28
C VAL A 819 12.29 14.48 -29.36
N ALA A 820 13.57 14.81 -29.18
CA ALA A 820 14.60 14.51 -30.18
C ALA A 820 14.78 12.98 -30.42
N ARG A 821 14.67 12.14 -29.39
CA ARG A 821 14.70 10.67 -29.54
C ARG A 821 13.50 10.13 -30.32
N GLN A 822 12.30 10.63 -30.04
CA GLN A 822 11.11 10.30 -30.85
C GLN A 822 11.35 10.70 -32.30
N PHE A 823 11.68 11.96 -32.57
CA PHE A 823 11.83 12.48 -33.93
C PHE A 823 13.02 11.89 -34.72
N THR A 824 14.15 11.57 -34.09
CA THR A 824 15.24 10.82 -34.75
C THR A 824 14.86 9.37 -35.09
N THR A 825 13.80 8.84 -34.47
CA THR A 825 13.17 7.57 -34.86
C THR A 825 12.17 7.78 -36.02
N LEU A 826 11.43 8.90 -36.04
CA LEU A 826 10.45 9.22 -37.08
C LEU A 826 11.09 9.66 -38.41
N LEU A 827 12.14 10.48 -38.34
CA LEU A 827 12.83 11.14 -39.45
C LEU A 827 14.36 10.95 -39.34
N PRO A 828 14.85 9.69 -39.40
CA PRO A 828 16.26 9.35 -39.18
C PRO A 828 17.22 9.99 -40.20
N GLU A 829 16.73 10.50 -41.33
CA GLU A 829 17.49 11.20 -42.37
C GLU A 829 17.86 12.66 -42.00
N ILE A 830 17.18 13.26 -41.02
CA ILE A 830 17.38 14.68 -40.68
C ILE A 830 18.59 14.83 -39.76
N GLY A 831 19.77 15.11 -40.34
CA GLY A 831 21.01 15.26 -39.57
C GLY A 831 20.98 16.33 -38.47
N LYS A 832 20.15 17.38 -38.63
CA LYS A 832 19.93 18.40 -37.58
C LYS A 832 19.20 17.82 -36.36
N ALA A 833 18.32 16.84 -36.53
CA ALA A 833 17.64 16.14 -35.43
C ALA A 833 18.65 15.36 -34.57
N TRP A 834 19.56 14.64 -35.22
CA TRP A 834 20.65 13.93 -34.54
C TRP A 834 21.62 14.87 -33.84
N HIS A 835 21.91 16.04 -34.42
CA HIS A 835 22.72 17.05 -33.75
C HIS A 835 22.02 17.61 -32.52
N MET A 836 20.75 18.01 -32.62
CA MET A 836 19.98 18.54 -31.49
C MET A 836 19.75 17.50 -30.39
N LEU A 837 19.59 16.21 -30.74
CA LEU A 837 19.62 15.10 -29.78
C LEU A 837 20.98 15.06 -29.04
N ALA A 838 22.09 15.09 -29.77
CA ALA A 838 23.42 15.07 -29.17
C ALA A 838 23.67 16.31 -28.30
N THR A 839 23.25 17.49 -28.73
CA THR A 839 23.31 18.73 -27.93
C THR A 839 22.49 18.60 -26.65
N SER A 840 21.27 18.07 -26.71
CA SER A 840 20.43 17.82 -25.53
C SER A 840 21.09 16.84 -24.54
N LEU A 841 21.73 15.79 -25.05
CA LEU A 841 22.50 14.83 -24.26
C LEU A 841 23.75 15.45 -23.63
N LEU A 842 24.49 16.29 -24.37
CA LEU A 842 25.66 16.99 -23.86
C LEU A 842 25.32 18.03 -22.79
N GLN A 843 24.22 18.77 -22.94
CA GLN A 843 23.77 19.73 -21.93
C GLN A 843 23.32 19.04 -20.63
N GLN A 844 22.82 17.80 -20.73
CA GLN A 844 22.54 16.90 -19.60
C GLN A 844 23.77 16.13 -19.09
N GLY A 845 24.97 16.37 -19.62
CA GLY A 845 26.18 15.70 -19.14
C GLY A 845 26.28 14.21 -19.49
N LYS A 846 25.69 13.78 -20.61
CA LYS A 846 25.73 12.39 -21.14
C LYS A 846 26.66 12.25 -22.37
N PRO A 847 27.98 12.48 -22.26
CA PRO A 847 28.89 12.52 -23.42
C PRO A 847 29.07 11.16 -24.11
N PHE A 848 28.98 10.04 -23.38
CA PHE A 848 29.01 8.70 -23.97
C PHE A 848 27.79 8.46 -24.88
N GLU A 849 26.59 8.75 -24.39
CA GLU A 849 25.36 8.62 -25.18
C GLU A 849 25.29 9.59 -26.34
N ALA A 850 25.85 10.80 -26.21
CA ALA A 850 25.89 11.80 -27.27
C ALA A 850 26.80 11.41 -28.44
N LEU A 851 27.73 10.47 -28.25
CA LEU A 851 28.76 10.12 -29.22
C LEU A 851 28.19 9.50 -30.51
N GLU A 852 27.23 8.57 -30.40
CA GLU A 852 26.57 7.96 -31.55
C GLU A 852 25.66 8.95 -32.32
N PRO A 853 24.76 9.72 -31.67
CA PRO A 853 24.06 10.84 -32.29
C PRO A 853 24.99 11.86 -32.98
N LEU A 854 26.15 12.21 -32.39
CA LEU A 854 27.14 13.09 -33.04
C LEU A 854 27.79 12.45 -34.27
N ARG A 855 28.15 11.15 -34.21
CA ARG A 855 28.65 10.41 -35.38
C ARG A 855 27.62 10.41 -36.50
N LYS A 856 26.35 10.16 -36.16
CA LYS A 856 25.24 10.09 -37.11
C LYS A 856 24.89 11.47 -37.71
N ALA A 857 24.84 12.51 -36.88
CA ALA A 857 24.72 13.90 -37.32
C ALA A 857 25.87 14.30 -38.25
N ASN A 858 27.12 13.96 -37.90
CA ASN A 858 28.29 14.23 -38.73
C ASN A 858 28.26 13.46 -40.07
N THR A 859 27.65 12.27 -40.09
CA THR A 859 27.48 11.48 -41.32
C THR A 859 26.45 12.12 -42.26
N LEU A 860 25.37 12.66 -41.69
CA LEU A 860 24.28 13.29 -42.43
C LEU A 860 24.57 14.76 -42.81
N LEU A 861 25.44 15.45 -42.06
CA LEU A 861 25.86 16.85 -42.27
C LEU A 861 27.40 16.99 -42.29
N PRO A 862 28.12 16.30 -43.20
CA PRO A 862 29.59 16.20 -43.17
C PRO A 862 30.34 17.51 -43.39
N ASN A 863 29.65 18.53 -43.92
CA ASN A 863 30.21 19.87 -44.14
C ASN A 863 30.08 20.77 -42.91
N ASP A 864 29.25 20.44 -41.92
CA ASP A 864 29.11 21.26 -40.72
C ASP A 864 30.42 21.25 -39.92
N ARG A 865 30.91 22.44 -39.57
CA ARG A 865 32.17 22.61 -38.84
C ARG A 865 31.98 22.41 -37.34
N ASN A 866 30.82 22.80 -36.80
CA ASN A 866 30.52 22.73 -35.38
C ASN A 866 30.33 21.27 -34.96
N ILE A 867 29.56 20.50 -35.72
CA ILE A 867 29.32 19.06 -35.46
C ILE A 867 30.65 18.29 -35.45
N ARG A 868 31.57 18.58 -36.38
CA ARG A 868 32.92 17.96 -36.43
C ARG A 868 33.78 18.31 -35.23
N GLN A 869 33.80 19.59 -34.83
CA GLN A 869 34.56 20.04 -33.66
C GLN A 869 34.00 19.45 -32.36
N GLU A 870 32.67 19.38 -32.25
CA GLU A 870 31.97 18.82 -31.10
C GLU A 870 32.18 17.29 -30.99
N LEU A 871 32.09 16.55 -32.09
CA LEU A 871 32.39 15.11 -32.14
C LEU A 871 33.86 14.84 -31.75
N SER A 872 34.81 15.64 -32.23
CA SER A 872 36.23 15.50 -31.87
C SER A 872 36.47 15.76 -30.38
N ARG A 873 35.82 16.77 -29.80
CA ARG A 873 35.91 17.10 -28.37
C ARG A 873 35.34 15.96 -27.49
N VAL A 874 34.16 15.46 -27.85
CA VAL A 874 33.48 14.40 -27.08
C VAL A 874 34.21 13.06 -27.19
N SER A 875 34.73 12.71 -28.38
CA SER A 875 35.52 11.49 -28.57
C SER A 875 36.80 11.49 -27.73
N GLN A 876 37.51 12.64 -27.66
CA GLN A 876 38.70 12.77 -26.83
C GLN A 876 38.37 12.66 -25.33
N TYR A 877 37.32 13.33 -24.88
CA TYR A 877 36.87 13.29 -23.48
C TYR A 877 36.51 11.85 -23.03
N VAL A 878 35.81 11.10 -23.88
CA VAL A 878 35.49 9.68 -23.63
C VAL A 878 36.77 8.83 -23.55
N SER A 879 37.73 9.02 -24.47
CA SER A 879 38.99 8.26 -24.49
C SER A 879 39.90 8.55 -23.28
N ASP A 880 39.87 9.78 -22.75
CA ASP A 880 40.65 10.13 -21.56
C ASP A 880 40.03 9.58 -20.26
N LEU A 881 38.71 9.32 -20.23
CA LEU A 881 38.05 8.60 -19.13
C LEU A 881 38.39 7.10 -19.14
N GLU A 882 38.44 6.47 -20.31
CA GLU A 882 38.84 5.06 -20.48
C GLU A 882 40.29 4.77 -20.07
N ARG A 883 41.15 5.80 -19.96
CA ARG A 883 42.55 5.68 -19.52
C ARG A 883 42.74 5.57 -18.01
N ILE A 884 41.70 5.75 -17.20
CA ILE A 884 41.77 5.71 -15.74
C ILE A 884 41.57 4.26 -15.28
N ALA A 885 42.66 3.49 -15.19
CA ALA A 885 42.64 2.09 -14.75
C ALA A 885 42.18 1.92 -13.28
N PRO A 886 41.53 0.79 -12.92
CA PRO A 886 40.90 0.62 -11.61
C PRO A 886 41.91 0.51 -10.46
N VAL A 887 41.62 1.20 -9.35
CA VAL A 887 42.42 1.19 -8.12
C VAL A 887 41.98 0.04 -7.21
N ASP A 888 42.24 -1.20 -7.65
CA ASP A 888 41.97 -2.46 -6.91
C ASP A 888 43.18 -2.91 -6.05
N ARG A 889 43.99 -1.97 -5.55
CA ARG A 889 45.20 -2.29 -4.75
C ARG A 889 45.35 -1.50 -3.45
N ALA A 890 44.27 -0.87 -2.99
CA ALA A 890 44.22 -0.17 -1.70
C ALA A 890 43.19 -0.82 -0.76
N GLU A 891 43.59 -1.90 -0.09
CA GLU A 891 43.18 -2.05 1.31
C GLU A 891 43.95 -0.99 2.12
N PRO A 892 43.29 -0.32 3.08
CA PRO A 892 42.82 -0.96 4.31
C PRO A 892 41.32 -0.75 4.54
N ALA A 893 40.55 -1.82 4.37
CA ALA A 893 39.09 -1.78 4.39
C ALA A 893 38.45 -1.85 5.80
N SER A 894 39.24 -1.88 6.87
CA SER A 894 38.76 -2.08 8.25
C SER A 894 38.41 -0.76 8.98
N GLU A 895 39.18 0.31 8.79
CA GLU A 895 39.01 1.55 9.59
C GLU A 895 37.88 2.45 9.07
N LEU A 896 37.70 2.56 7.75
CA LEU A 896 36.54 3.26 7.15
C LEU A 896 35.18 2.60 7.47
N ALA A 897 35.18 1.36 7.98
CA ALA A 897 33.97 0.71 8.46
C ALA A 897 33.53 1.22 9.86
N ALA A 898 34.40 1.90 10.59
CA ALA A 898 34.10 2.51 11.89
C ALA A 898 33.52 3.93 11.75
N LEU A 899 32.46 4.08 10.94
CA LEU A 899 31.47 5.12 11.19
C LEU A 899 30.93 4.89 12.61
N ARG A 900 31.01 5.90 13.49
CA ARG A 900 30.59 5.72 14.90
C ARG A 900 29.14 5.24 14.94
N ALA A 901 28.89 4.05 15.50
CA ALA A 901 27.54 3.48 15.60
C ALA A 901 26.54 4.41 16.32
N ASP A 902 27.06 5.29 17.18
CA ASP A 902 26.30 6.27 17.96
C ASP A 902 26.01 7.58 17.21
N SER A 903 26.42 7.72 15.94
CA SER A 903 26.20 8.93 15.14
C SER A 903 24.73 9.06 14.72
N ARG A 904 23.90 9.54 15.65
CA ARG A 904 22.46 9.78 15.47
C ARG A 904 22.18 10.52 14.17
N GLN A 905 21.28 10.00 13.34
CA GLN A 905 20.72 10.70 12.18
C GLN A 905 19.57 11.59 12.66
N TYR A 906 19.55 12.89 12.34
CA TYR A 906 18.48 13.80 12.76
C TYR A 906 18.06 14.80 11.68
N ARG A 907 16.79 15.25 11.80
CA ARG A 907 16.10 16.19 10.91
C ARG A 907 16.08 17.61 11.51
N HIS A 908 15.86 18.59 10.66
CA HIS A 908 15.68 20.02 10.96
C HIS A 908 14.27 20.31 11.51
N PRO A 909 14.09 21.38 12.32
CA PRO A 909 12.78 21.82 12.83
C PRO A 909 11.80 22.37 11.78
N VAL A 910 12.06 22.16 10.47
CA VAL A 910 11.17 22.51 9.34
C VAL A 910 11.31 21.49 8.19
N GLY A 911 11.67 20.23 8.49
CA GLY A 911 11.79 19.14 7.51
C GLY A 911 13.12 18.98 6.76
N ALA A 912 14.03 19.96 6.82
CA ALA A 912 15.36 19.87 6.20
C ALA A 912 16.38 18.93 6.91
N LEU A 913 17.62 18.94 6.41
CA LEU A 913 18.90 18.64 7.09
C LEU A 913 19.10 19.08 8.57
N ILE A 914 19.55 18.24 9.50
CA ILE A 914 20.66 18.68 10.39
C ILE A 914 21.82 17.72 10.20
N ALA A 915 22.93 18.25 9.69
CA ALA A 915 23.98 17.45 9.08
C ALA A 915 24.78 16.63 10.10
N ASN A 916 24.55 15.32 10.09
CA ASN A 916 25.58 14.34 10.45
C ASN A 916 26.29 13.77 9.20
N VAL A 917 26.31 14.59 8.13
CA VAL A 917 26.98 14.30 6.85
C VAL A 917 28.48 14.12 7.12
N PRO A 918 29.10 12.99 6.76
CA PRO A 918 30.52 12.79 6.99
C PRO A 918 31.33 13.77 6.15
N VAL A 919 32.23 14.51 6.79
CA VAL A 919 33.20 15.37 6.11
C VAL A 919 34.53 14.64 6.07
N LEU A 920 34.89 14.18 4.86
CA LEU A 920 36.19 13.59 4.61
C LEU A 920 37.22 14.70 4.48
N ILE A 921 38.28 14.62 5.28
CA ILE A 921 39.42 15.54 5.29
C ILE A 921 40.67 14.74 4.91
N PRO A 922 41.03 14.69 3.61
CA PRO A 922 42.24 14.02 3.17
C PRO A 922 43.49 14.76 3.67
N THR A 923 44.49 14.01 4.15
CA THR A 923 45.69 14.60 4.76
C THR A 923 46.94 13.80 4.42
N PHE A 924 48.11 14.47 4.40
CA PHE A 924 49.42 13.86 4.26
C PHE A 924 50.49 14.75 4.90
N ASN A 925 50.97 14.35 6.08
CA ASN A 925 52.03 15.02 6.84
C ASN A 925 51.79 16.51 7.13
N ASN A 926 50.53 16.98 7.11
CA ASN A 926 50.19 18.39 7.18
C ASN A 926 49.39 18.78 8.44
N VAL A 927 50.03 18.62 9.60
CA VAL A 927 49.41 18.73 10.93
C VAL A 927 48.83 20.13 11.22
N THR A 928 49.52 21.22 10.85
CA THR A 928 48.99 22.57 11.13
C THR A 928 47.74 22.88 10.30
N TYR A 929 47.72 22.49 9.03
CA TYR A 929 46.54 22.66 8.16
C TYR A 929 45.38 21.78 8.62
N LEU A 930 45.62 20.49 8.87
CA LEU A 930 44.60 19.59 9.39
C LEU A 930 43.98 20.12 10.70
N ARG A 931 44.82 20.55 11.65
CA ARG A 931 44.36 21.10 12.95
C ARG A 931 43.46 22.32 12.77
N ARG A 932 43.79 23.22 11.83
CA ARG A 932 42.95 24.37 11.48
C ARG A 932 41.62 23.93 10.86
N MET A 933 41.63 23.01 9.90
CA MET A 933 40.38 22.57 9.26
C MET A 933 39.45 21.85 10.24
N VAL A 934 39.97 20.92 11.06
CA VAL A 934 39.20 20.27 12.13
C VAL A 934 38.60 21.32 13.07
N SER A 935 39.38 22.31 13.51
CA SER A 935 38.90 23.38 14.39
C SER A 935 37.83 24.26 13.74
N GLN A 936 37.96 24.61 12.46
CA GLN A 936 36.97 25.41 11.71
C GLN A 936 35.64 24.67 11.58
N LEU A 937 35.67 23.39 11.15
CA LEU A 937 34.48 22.57 11.00
C LEU A 937 33.80 22.31 12.35
N GLN A 938 34.58 22.06 13.41
CA GLN A 938 34.06 21.94 14.77
C GLN A 938 33.46 23.27 15.28
N GLY A 939 34.05 24.42 14.95
CA GLY A 939 33.50 25.75 15.23
C GLY A 939 32.16 25.98 14.54
N ARG A 940 31.97 25.44 13.34
CA ARG A 940 30.71 25.43 12.57
C ARG A 940 29.73 24.30 12.96
N GLY A 941 29.91 23.69 14.14
CA GLY A 941 28.99 22.68 14.67
C GLY A 941 29.12 21.27 14.05
N LEU A 942 30.00 21.06 13.08
CA LEU A 942 30.18 19.75 12.44
C LEU A 942 30.93 18.78 13.38
N ARG A 943 30.46 17.53 13.45
CA ARG A 943 30.98 16.52 14.38
C ARG A 943 31.37 15.19 13.71
N ASN A 944 30.75 14.82 12.59
CA ASN A 944 31.13 13.63 11.81
C ASN A 944 32.31 13.94 10.88
N LEU A 945 33.49 14.11 11.47
CA LEU A 945 34.73 14.37 10.73
C LEU A 945 35.50 13.05 10.54
N ILE A 946 35.91 12.77 9.30
CA ILE A 946 36.69 11.59 8.93
C ILE A 946 38.00 12.07 8.31
N VAL A 947 39.08 11.96 9.05
CA VAL A 947 40.43 12.28 8.57
C VAL A 947 40.99 11.08 7.83
N VAL A 948 41.31 11.26 6.55
CA VAL A 948 41.84 10.17 5.72
C VAL A 948 43.33 10.39 5.50
N ASP A 949 44.14 9.69 6.30
CA ASP A 949 45.59 9.77 6.25
C ASP A 949 46.15 9.00 5.05
N ASN A 950 46.74 9.72 4.11
CA ASN A 950 47.33 9.17 2.88
C ASN A 950 48.76 8.63 3.12
N ALA A 951 48.93 7.79 4.15
CA ALA A 951 50.22 7.25 4.61
C ALA A 951 51.22 8.29 5.18
N SER A 952 50.78 9.15 6.11
CA SER A 952 51.70 10.05 6.83
C SER A 952 52.80 9.28 7.59
N SER A 953 53.96 9.91 7.72
CA SER A 953 55.13 9.38 8.45
C SER A 953 55.90 10.44 9.25
N ALA A 954 55.49 11.71 9.23
CA ALA A 954 56.03 12.76 10.08
C ALA A 954 55.60 12.52 11.55
N PRO A 955 56.52 12.49 12.53
CA PRO A 955 56.18 12.17 13.93
C PRO A 955 55.06 13.05 14.51
N GLY A 956 55.16 14.38 14.39
CA GLY A 956 54.15 15.31 14.91
C GLY A 956 52.77 15.19 14.23
N MET A 957 52.70 14.59 13.03
CA MET A 957 51.44 14.25 12.38
C MET A 957 50.82 13.01 13.03
N LEU A 958 51.62 11.96 13.28
CA LEU A 958 51.17 10.73 13.93
C LEU A 958 50.72 10.99 15.38
N ASP A 959 51.48 11.81 16.12
CA ASP A 959 51.13 12.24 17.48
C ASP A 959 49.80 13.01 17.50
N TYR A 960 49.58 13.90 16.52
CA TYR A 960 48.33 14.65 16.41
C TYR A 960 47.14 13.76 16.02
N LEU A 961 47.32 12.87 15.03
CA LEU A 961 46.29 11.90 14.63
C LEU A 961 45.85 11.03 15.82
N ALA A 962 46.80 10.54 16.63
CA ALA A 962 46.50 9.81 17.86
C ALA A 962 45.74 10.67 18.88
N SER A 963 46.10 11.96 19.02
CA SER A 963 45.46 12.86 19.98
C SER A 963 44.01 13.24 19.67
N ILE A 964 43.52 13.05 18.43
CA ILE A 964 42.16 13.45 18.01
C ILE A 964 41.15 12.31 17.85
N GLN A 965 41.57 11.04 17.97
CA GLN A 965 40.71 9.87 17.70
C GLN A 965 39.42 9.84 18.57
N ASP A 966 39.48 10.40 19.77
CA ASP A 966 38.33 10.55 20.67
C ASP A 966 37.26 11.54 20.16
N THR A 967 37.61 12.40 19.20
CA THR A 967 36.74 13.47 18.67
C THR A 967 36.50 13.42 17.15
N VAL A 968 37.31 12.65 16.42
CA VAL A 968 37.38 12.61 14.95
C VAL A 968 37.74 11.19 14.53
N SER A 969 37.04 10.60 13.56
CA SER A 969 37.44 9.29 13.01
C SER A 969 38.69 9.45 12.16
N VAL A 970 39.71 8.62 12.36
CA VAL A 970 40.92 8.57 11.53
C VAL A 970 40.94 7.26 10.77
N ALA A 971 41.11 7.32 9.45
CA ALA A 971 41.29 6.15 8.60
C ALA A 971 42.62 6.29 7.85
N ARG A 972 43.54 5.34 8.05
CA ARG A 972 44.90 5.42 7.53
C ARG A 972 45.15 4.48 6.37
N LEU A 973 45.58 5.02 5.23
CA LEU A 973 45.87 4.28 4.01
C LEU A 973 47.34 3.82 3.96
N ASP A 974 47.59 2.69 3.29
CA ASP A 974 48.93 2.12 3.09
C ASP A 974 49.82 2.94 2.14
N HIS A 975 49.20 3.75 1.26
CA HIS A 975 49.90 4.59 0.28
C HIS A 975 49.09 5.84 -0.09
N ASN A 976 49.78 6.86 -0.58
CA ASN A 976 49.15 8.11 -1.00
C ASN A 976 48.46 7.96 -2.36
N VAL A 977 47.13 7.91 -2.35
CA VAL A 977 46.27 7.75 -3.54
C VAL A 977 45.66 9.08 -4.01
N GLY A 978 45.75 10.13 -3.20
CA GLY A 978 45.13 11.44 -3.48
C GLY A 978 43.60 11.46 -3.34
N PRO A 979 42.97 12.65 -3.44
CA PRO A 979 41.56 12.84 -3.08
C PRO A 979 40.59 12.20 -4.08
N ARG A 980 40.98 12.13 -5.37
CA ARG A 980 40.13 11.57 -6.43
C ARG A 980 39.88 10.07 -6.27
N ALA A 981 40.76 9.35 -5.57
CA ALA A 981 40.59 7.92 -5.34
C ALA A 981 39.31 7.60 -4.53
N PHE A 982 38.84 8.49 -3.66
CA PHE A 982 37.59 8.29 -2.90
C PHE A 982 36.34 8.26 -3.78
N LEU A 983 36.37 8.95 -4.91
CA LEU A 983 35.28 9.04 -5.88
C LEU A 983 35.42 7.97 -7.00
N LEU A 984 36.65 7.57 -7.30
CA LEU A 984 36.98 6.71 -8.44
C LEU A 984 37.30 5.26 -8.06
N SER A 985 37.49 4.92 -6.78
CA SER A 985 37.53 3.54 -6.28
C SER A 985 36.12 3.01 -6.01
N ASP A 986 35.76 1.87 -6.60
CA ASP A 986 34.48 1.21 -6.33
C ASP A 986 34.33 0.82 -4.86
N VAL A 987 35.38 0.23 -4.27
CA VAL A 987 35.36 -0.25 -2.87
C VAL A 987 35.09 0.89 -1.89
N ILE A 988 35.68 2.07 -2.12
CA ILE A 988 35.48 3.23 -1.24
C ILE A 988 34.14 3.89 -1.53
N TYR A 989 33.83 4.18 -2.80
CA TYR A 989 32.62 4.90 -3.19
C TYR A 989 31.32 4.19 -2.78
N HIS A 990 31.28 2.85 -2.82
CA HIS A 990 30.11 2.08 -2.37
C HIS A 990 29.92 2.13 -0.85
N ARG A 991 30.97 2.39 -0.06
CA ARG A 991 30.90 2.52 1.41
C ARG A 991 30.56 3.93 1.89
N LEU A 992 30.69 4.94 1.03
CA LEU A 992 30.24 6.31 1.34
C LEU A 992 28.70 6.39 1.28
N PRO A 993 28.05 7.11 2.22
CA PRO A 993 26.60 7.33 2.20
C PRO A 993 26.17 8.20 1.01
N ASP A 994 24.87 8.29 0.74
CA ASP A 994 24.34 9.01 -0.43
C ASP A 994 24.67 10.50 -0.44
N ILE A 995 24.81 11.12 0.73
CA ILE A 995 25.29 12.49 0.91
C ILE A 995 26.55 12.46 1.78
N PHE A 996 27.67 12.98 1.27
CA PHE A 996 28.94 13.15 2.00
C PHE A 996 29.63 14.44 1.57
N CYS A 997 30.58 14.93 2.36
CA CYS A 997 31.41 16.07 2.01
C CYS A 997 32.87 15.67 1.82
N ILE A 998 33.59 16.35 0.94
CA ILE A 998 35.07 16.33 0.89
C ILE A 998 35.57 17.78 0.98
N THR A 999 36.62 18.01 1.75
CA THR A 999 37.29 19.30 1.85
C THR A 999 38.81 19.17 1.85
N ASP A 1000 39.50 20.15 1.27
CA ASP A 1000 40.94 20.30 1.43
C ASP A 1000 41.29 20.89 2.82
N PRO A 1001 42.40 20.47 3.46
CA PRO A 1001 42.77 20.91 4.81
C PRO A 1001 43.43 22.29 4.88
N ASP A 1002 43.85 22.88 3.76
CA ASP A 1002 44.60 24.15 3.68
C ASP A 1002 43.71 25.38 3.43
N LEU A 1003 42.40 25.23 3.61
CA LEU A 1003 41.40 26.29 3.39
C LEU A 1003 41.07 27.07 4.67
N GLU A 1004 40.79 28.35 4.49
CA GLU A 1004 40.13 29.22 5.47
C GLU A 1004 38.69 29.49 5.00
N LEU A 1005 37.71 29.10 5.81
CA LEU A 1005 36.28 29.32 5.51
C LEU A 1005 35.91 30.80 5.67
N ASN A 1006 35.00 31.31 4.85
CA ASN A 1006 34.50 32.67 5.01
C ASN A 1006 33.83 32.85 6.41
N PRO A 1007 34.21 33.88 7.19
CA PRO A 1007 33.54 34.19 8.46
C PRO A 1007 32.03 34.41 8.33
N GLU A 1008 31.56 34.93 7.19
CA GLU A 1008 30.15 35.20 6.89
C GLU A 1008 29.40 33.99 6.30
N LEU A 1009 30.04 32.82 6.20
CA LEU A 1009 29.39 31.58 5.77
C LEU A 1009 28.13 31.31 6.64
N PRO A 1010 26.93 31.11 6.06
CA PRO A 1010 25.72 30.87 6.84
C PRO A 1010 25.77 29.53 7.56
N ASP A 1011 25.16 29.41 8.75
CA ASP A 1011 25.12 28.13 9.46
C ASP A 1011 24.25 27.07 8.75
N THR A 1012 23.42 27.49 7.79
CA THR A 1012 22.64 26.63 6.89
C THR A 1012 23.44 26.03 5.73
N PHE A 1013 24.72 26.37 5.56
CA PHE A 1013 25.41 26.22 4.28
C PHE A 1013 25.38 24.81 3.67
N LEU A 1014 25.39 23.76 4.49
CA LEU A 1014 25.29 22.38 4.00
C LEU A 1014 23.93 22.11 3.34
N PHE A 1015 22.85 22.68 3.86
CA PHE A 1015 21.51 22.54 3.29
C PHE A 1015 21.43 23.32 1.98
N ASP A 1016 21.95 24.55 1.94
CA ASP A 1016 22.01 25.34 0.71
C ASP A 1016 22.79 24.61 -0.42
N LEU A 1017 23.90 23.94 -0.08
CA LEU A 1017 24.65 23.11 -1.03
C LEU A 1017 23.90 21.83 -1.44
N ILE A 1018 23.26 21.12 -0.49
CA ILE A 1018 22.42 19.94 -0.78
C ILE A 1018 21.24 20.32 -1.70
N ASP A 1019 20.54 21.40 -1.38
CA ASP A 1019 19.41 21.92 -2.13
C ASP A 1019 19.83 22.33 -3.54
N ALA A 1020 21.04 22.86 -3.73
CA ALA A 1020 21.58 23.08 -5.08
C ALA A 1020 21.87 21.77 -5.83
N THR A 1021 22.34 20.70 -5.18
CA THR A 1021 22.45 19.38 -5.84
C THR A 1021 21.09 18.85 -6.30
N GLU A 1022 20.05 19.04 -5.50
CA GLU A 1022 18.68 18.61 -5.79
C GLU A 1022 17.99 19.50 -6.83
N ALA A 1023 18.12 20.82 -6.76
CA ALA A 1023 17.49 21.77 -7.68
C ALA A 1023 18.15 21.78 -9.06
N LEU A 1024 19.49 21.72 -9.12
CA LEU A 1024 20.25 21.75 -10.36
C LEU A 1024 20.59 20.35 -10.90
N LYS A 1025 20.10 19.28 -10.23
CA LYS A 1025 20.31 17.87 -10.57
C LYS A 1025 21.78 17.52 -10.82
N ILE A 1026 22.66 18.03 -9.97
CA ILE A 1026 24.12 17.92 -10.11
C ILE A 1026 24.74 17.25 -8.89
N GLY A 1027 25.64 16.28 -9.13
CA GLY A 1027 26.21 15.47 -8.05
C GLY A 1027 27.25 16.12 -7.15
N LYS A 1028 27.67 17.37 -7.43
CA LYS A 1028 28.72 18.07 -6.69
C LYS A 1028 28.40 19.56 -6.61
N ALA A 1029 28.25 20.08 -5.40
CA ALA A 1029 28.02 21.50 -5.11
C ALA A 1029 28.98 21.96 -4.00
N GLY A 1030 29.69 23.07 -4.20
CA GLY A 1030 30.73 23.50 -3.28
C GLY A 1030 31.00 24.99 -3.22
N PHE A 1031 32.07 25.35 -2.53
CA PHE A 1031 32.52 26.73 -2.36
C PHE A 1031 33.34 27.23 -3.56
N ALA A 1032 33.26 28.53 -3.83
CA ALA A 1032 34.17 29.20 -4.74
C ALA A 1032 35.43 29.70 -4.01
N LEU A 1033 36.55 29.81 -4.73
CA LEU A 1033 37.78 30.38 -4.19
C LEU A 1033 37.70 31.91 -4.23
N ASP A 1034 37.96 32.56 -3.10
CA ASP A 1034 38.06 34.02 -2.99
C ASP A 1034 39.37 34.50 -3.64
N ILE A 1035 39.25 35.06 -4.85
CA ILE A 1035 40.34 35.63 -5.64
C ILE A 1035 40.56 37.14 -5.40
N SER A 1036 39.96 37.74 -4.36
CA SER A 1036 40.07 39.18 -4.08
C SER A 1036 41.48 39.64 -3.68
N GLN A 1037 42.32 38.72 -3.21
CA GLN A 1037 43.71 38.97 -2.79
C GLN A 1037 44.70 38.14 -3.61
N PRO A 1038 44.85 38.41 -4.93
CA PRO A 1038 45.68 37.59 -5.82
C PRO A 1038 47.15 37.50 -5.39
N ALA A 1039 47.66 38.50 -4.67
CA ALA A 1039 49.02 38.51 -4.12
C ALA A 1039 49.31 37.44 -3.05
N LEU A 1040 48.28 36.73 -2.56
CA LEU A 1040 48.42 35.60 -1.62
C LEU A 1040 48.36 34.22 -2.30
N MET A 1041 48.12 34.17 -3.61
CA MET A 1041 48.01 32.93 -4.39
C MET A 1041 49.34 32.58 -5.07
N ASP A 1042 49.60 31.28 -5.23
CA ASP A 1042 50.82 30.79 -5.90
C ASP A 1042 50.73 30.99 -7.43
N GLU A 1043 51.83 31.45 -8.04
CA GLU A 1043 51.94 31.67 -9.49
C GLU A 1043 52.17 30.36 -10.28
N LYS A 1044 51.73 29.21 -9.73
CA LYS A 1044 51.83 27.91 -10.41
C LYS A 1044 50.98 27.92 -11.68
N ALA A 1045 51.63 27.69 -12.81
CA ALA A 1045 50.99 27.63 -14.12
C ALA A 1045 50.27 26.28 -14.34
N LEU A 1046 48.94 26.32 -14.40
CA LEU A 1046 48.09 25.20 -14.80
C LEU A 1046 48.23 24.93 -16.31
N SER A 1047 48.92 23.85 -16.66
CA SER A 1047 49.06 23.34 -18.03
C SER A 1047 47.80 22.58 -18.45
N ILE A 1048 46.99 23.14 -19.34
CA ILE A 1048 45.69 22.60 -19.73
C ILE A 1048 45.64 22.39 -21.24
N MET A 1049 45.31 21.16 -21.66
CA MET A 1049 45.14 20.79 -23.06
C MET A 1049 43.89 21.45 -23.65
N GLN A 1050 44.05 22.16 -24.76
CA GLN A 1050 42.98 22.78 -25.53
C GLN A 1050 43.08 22.37 -27.01
N SER A 1051 42.07 22.72 -27.80
CA SER A 1051 41.97 22.37 -29.23
C SER A 1051 43.09 22.92 -30.11
N ASP A 1052 43.90 23.85 -29.60
CA ASP A 1052 45.05 24.48 -30.24
C ASP A 1052 46.39 24.19 -29.52
N GLY A 1053 46.40 23.29 -28.52
CA GLY A 1053 47.60 22.85 -27.80
C GLY A 1053 47.49 23.00 -26.28
N VAL A 1054 48.59 22.74 -25.55
CA VAL A 1054 48.68 22.97 -24.11
C VAL A 1054 48.83 24.47 -23.85
N LYS A 1055 47.84 25.09 -23.18
CA LYS A 1055 47.95 26.45 -22.66
C LYS A 1055 48.22 26.45 -21.16
N ASN A 1056 49.11 27.34 -20.75
CA ASN A 1056 49.43 27.58 -19.36
C ASN A 1056 48.61 28.76 -18.85
N TYR A 1057 47.86 28.56 -17.77
CA TYR A 1057 47.09 29.59 -17.08
C TYR A 1057 47.68 29.83 -15.68
N GLY A 1058 47.80 31.08 -15.23
CA GLY A 1058 47.97 31.34 -13.80
C GLY A 1058 46.71 30.89 -13.05
N LEU A 1059 46.84 30.47 -11.78
CA LEU A 1059 45.69 30.05 -10.96
C LEU A 1059 44.59 31.11 -10.91
N ILE A 1060 44.97 32.39 -10.82
CA ILE A 1060 44.07 33.56 -10.84
C ILE A 1060 43.38 33.71 -12.20
N ASP A 1061 44.13 33.64 -13.31
CA ASP A 1061 43.58 33.73 -14.67
C ASP A 1061 42.64 32.55 -15.01
N TRP A 1062 42.87 31.40 -14.38
CA TRP A 1062 42.03 30.23 -14.49
C TRP A 1062 40.74 30.41 -13.70
N GLU A 1063 40.84 30.77 -12.40
CA GLU A 1063 39.66 30.95 -11.54
C GLU A 1063 38.78 32.12 -11.99
N ALA A 1064 39.36 33.25 -12.42
CA ALA A 1064 38.64 34.40 -12.96
C ALA A 1064 37.77 34.09 -14.21
N ARG A 1065 37.96 32.92 -14.85
CA ARG A 1065 37.12 32.49 -15.98
C ARG A 1065 35.85 31.75 -15.56
N PHE A 1066 35.79 31.18 -14.35
CA PHE A 1066 34.57 30.51 -13.86
C PHE A 1066 33.54 31.49 -13.31
N TRP A 1067 33.97 32.64 -12.80
CA TRP A 1067 33.10 33.74 -12.33
C TRP A 1067 32.30 34.42 -13.46
N GLN A 1068 32.46 34.02 -14.72
CA GLN A 1068 31.91 34.72 -15.90
C GLN A 1068 30.45 34.37 -16.22
N GLN A 1069 29.92 33.24 -15.74
CA GLN A 1069 28.54 32.83 -16.02
C GLN A 1069 27.84 32.33 -14.75
N GLN A 1070 27.13 33.23 -14.07
CA GLN A 1070 26.14 32.87 -13.07
C GLN A 1070 24.99 32.10 -13.76
N ILE A 1071 24.61 30.96 -13.19
CA ILE A 1071 23.55 30.09 -13.70
C ILE A 1071 22.31 30.05 -12.79
N ALA A 1072 22.47 30.40 -11.50
CA ALA A 1072 21.40 30.46 -10.52
C ALA A 1072 21.80 31.38 -9.35
N ALA A 1073 20.93 31.51 -8.34
CA ALA A 1073 21.26 32.08 -7.04
C ALA A 1073 20.74 31.13 -5.94
N GLY A 1074 21.43 31.06 -4.81
CA GLY A 1074 20.99 30.31 -3.63
C GLY A 1074 19.82 31.01 -2.93
N ALA A 1075 19.21 30.33 -1.95
CA ALA A 1075 18.06 30.85 -1.19
C ALA A 1075 18.30 32.24 -0.57
N ASN A 1076 19.55 32.51 -0.16
CA ASN A 1076 19.98 33.76 0.45
C ASN A 1076 20.46 34.83 -0.57
N GLY A 1077 20.36 34.56 -1.87
CA GLY A 1077 20.75 35.48 -2.97
C GLY A 1077 22.19 35.35 -3.48
N ASP A 1078 23.02 34.50 -2.86
CA ASP A 1078 24.41 34.29 -3.30
C ASP A 1078 24.49 33.65 -4.70
N PRO A 1079 25.39 34.11 -5.59
CA PRO A 1079 25.43 33.65 -6.97
C PRO A 1079 25.99 32.22 -7.10
N ILE A 1080 25.40 31.41 -7.96
CA ILE A 1080 25.84 30.05 -8.27
C ILE A 1080 26.40 30.00 -9.69
N PHE A 1081 27.61 29.46 -9.84
CA PHE A 1081 28.37 29.36 -11.09
C PHE A 1081 28.56 27.91 -11.52
N ARG A 1082 28.60 27.66 -12.83
CA ARG A 1082 28.95 26.35 -13.39
C ARG A 1082 30.48 26.20 -13.44
N ALA A 1083 31.04 25.26 -12.69
CA ALA A 1083 32.47 25.09 -12.51
C ALA A 1083 32.89 23.61 -12.71
N PRO A 1084 33.27 23.20 -13.93
CA PRO A 1084 33.62 21.80 -14.25
C PRO A 1084 35.05 21.43 -13.80
N ILE A 1085 35.37 21.65 -12.53
CA ILE A 1085 36.65 21.33 -11.89
C ILE A 1085 36.44 20.78 -10.47
N ASP A 1086 37.53 20.42 -9.78
CA ASP A 1086 37.47 20.04 -8.37
C ASP A 1086 37.18 21.23 -7.46
N THR A 1087 36.35 21.00 -6.46
CA THR A 1087 35.81 21.98 -5.51
C THR A 1087 36.53 21.86 -4.18
N THR A 1088 36.94 22.98 -3.61
CA THR A 1088 37.75 23.11 -2.38
C THR A 1088 37.06 22.51 -1.15
N PHE A 1089 35.79 22.86 -0.94
CA PHE A 1089 34.85 22.15 -0.06
C PHE A 1089 33.60 21.85 -0.90
N ALA A 1090 33.09 20.62 -0.87
CA ALA A 1090 31.81 20.30 -1.53
C ALA A 1090 31.02 19.18 -0.86
N VAL A 1091 29.70 19.32 -0.99
CA VAL A 1091 28.71 18.25 -0.87
C VAL A 1091 28.72 17.43 -2.15
N TYR A 1092 28.73 16.12 -1.98
CA TYR A 1092 28.54 15.11 -3.02
C TYR A 1092 27.20 14.41 -2.79
N ASN A 1093 26.41 14.28 -3.86
CA ASN A 1093 25.12 13.60 -3.85
C ASN A 1093 25.14 12.43 -4.84
N LYS A 1094 25.25 11.19 -4.34
CA LYS A 1094 25.42 9.96 -5.15
C LYS A 1094 24.29 9.74 -6.15
N ARG A 1095 23.09 10.29 -5.91
CA ARG A 1095 21.93 10.25 -6.82
C ARG A 1095 22.24 10.90 -8.18
N TYR A 1096 22.91 12.05 -8.16
CA TYR A 1096 23.25 12.85 -9.35
C TYR A 1096 24.74 12.81 -9.70
N PHE A 1097 25.59 12.29 -8.82
CA PHE A 1097 27.00 12.09 -9.12
C PHE A 1097 27.16 10.99 -10.16
N ARG A 1098 28.01 11.26 -11.15
CA ARG A 1098 28.39 10.32 -12.20
C ARG A 1098 29.91 10.29 -12.22
N ARG A 1099 30.49 9.09 -12.09
CA ARG A 1099 31.96 8.93 -11.99
C ARG A 1099 32.62 9.28 -13.32
N GLU A 1100 31.92 9.01 -14.42
CA GLU A 1100 32.24 9.48 -15.77
C GLU A 1100 32.43 11.00 -15.87
N THR A 1101 31.67 11.79 -15.12
CA THR A 1101 31.71 13.26 -15.16
C THR A 1101 32.02 13.88 -13.81
N HIS A 1102 32.90 13.24 -13.01
CA HIS A 1102 33.25 13.65 -11.64
C HIS A 1102 33.74 15.10 -11.48
N LEU A 1103 34.21 15.75 -12.55
CA LEU A 1103 34.56 17.18 -12.55
C LEU A 1103 33.35 18.12 -12.63
N ALA A 1104 32.18 17.66 -13.08
CA ALA A 1104 30.98 18.48 -13.17
C ALA A 1104 30.55 18.97 -11.78
N ALA A 1105 30.58 20.28 -11.57
CA ALA A 1105 30.21 20.92 -10.31
C ALA A 1105 29.49 22.25 -10.51
N VAL A 1106 28.82 22.68 -9.45
CA VAL A 1106 28.48 24.09 -9.22
C VAL A 1106 29.25 24.62 -8.02
N ARG A 1107 29.58 25.90 -8.06
CA ARG A 1107 30.20 26.62 -6.95
C ARG A 1107 29.37 27.83 -6.57
N PHE A 1108 29.18 28.06 -5.28
CA PHE A 1108 28.56 29.28 -4.76
C PHE A 1108 29.62 30.36 -4.52
N GLY A 1109 29.33 31.59 -4.92
CA GLY A 1109 30.10 32.78 -4.54
C GLY A 1109 29.55 33.47 -3.29
N GLY A 1110 29.90 34.75 -3.12
CA GLY A 1110 29.43 35.55 -1.99
C GLY A 1110 29.92 35.02 -0.66
N ARG A 1111 29.00 34.67 0.25
CA ARG A 1111 29.29 34.14 1.59
C ARG A 1111 29.81 32.71 1.60
N TYR A 1112 29.64 31.97 0.50
CA TYR A 1112 30.06 30.58 0.36
C TYR A 1112 31.46 30.45 -0.26
N THR A 1113 32.31 31.44 -0.02
CA THR A 1113 33.70 31.43 -0.47
C THR A 1113 34.64 30.82 0.56
N CYS A 1114 35.82 30.43 0.11
CA CYS A 1114 36.96 30.10 0.98
C CYS A 1114 38.24 30.74 0.44
N ARG A 1115 39.23 30.97 1.31
CA ARG A 1115 40.58 31.41 0.92
C ARG A 1115 41.54 30.22 1.05
N HIS A 1116 42.48 30.06 0.11
CA HIS A 1116 43.65 29.20 0.38
C HIS A 1116 44.55 29.92 1.38
N LEU A 1117 45.02 29.19 2.40
CA LEU A 1117 45.99 29.71 3.34
C LEU A 1117 47.37 29.87 2.63
N PRO A 1118 48.10 30.98 2.84
CA PRO A 1118 49.33 31.27 2.08
C PRO A 1118 50.37 30.15 2.10
N TRP A 1119 51.03 29.89 0.97
CA TRP A 1119 51.98 28.78 0.86
C TRP A 1119 53.18 28.98 1.81
N TYR A 1120 53.22 28.18 2.90
CA TYR A 1120 54.25 27.96 3.94
C TYR A 1120 54.95 29.15 4.63
N LYS A 1121 54.98 30.36 4.07
CA LYS A 1121 55.88 31.44 4.52
C LYS A 1121 55.43 32.18 5.79
N ASP A 1122 54.13 32.35 6.00
CA ASP A 1122 53.58 33.20 7.07
C ASP A 1122 52.57 32.49 7.97
N ASN A 1123 52.41 31.17 7.82
CA ASN A 1123 51.32 30.42 8.44
C ASN A 1123 51.58 29.91 9.87
N GLY A 1124 52.71 30.23 10.49
CA GLY A 1124 53.02 29.76 11.85
C GLY A 1124 53.25 28.25 11.96
N LEU A 1125 53.72 27.62 10.87
CA LEU A 1125 54.28 26.27 10.89
C LEU A 1125 55.48 26.25 11.84
N ASP A 1126 55.67 25.15 12.58
CA ASP A 1126 56.92 24.96 13.30
C ASP A 1126 58.09 24.61 12.35
N ALA A 1127 59.31 24.82 12.81
CA ALA A 1127 60.50 24.67 11.96
C ALA A 1127 60.76 23.21 11.53
N ALA A 1128 60.25 22.22 12.27
CA ALA A 1128 60.37 20.81 11.91
C ALA A 1128 59.32 20.42 10.84
N GLU A 1129 58.10 20.96 10.95
CA GLU A 1129 57.05 20.83 9.92
C GLU A 1129 57.54 21.46 8.60
N ASP A 1130 57.98 22.72 8.61
CA ASP A 1130 58.53 23.41 7.42
C ASP A 1130 59.69 22.66 6.76
N GLN A 1131 60.66 22.19 7.57
CA GLN A 1131 61.77 21.38 7.06
C GLN A 1131 61.29 20.06 6.43
N TYR A 1132 60.27 19.42 7.02
CA TYR A 1132 59.70 18.18 6.50
C TYR A 1132 58.96 18.42 5.18
N TYR A 1133 58.14 19.49 5.07
CA TYR A 1133 57.44 19.84 3.82
C TYR A 1133 58.43 20.09 2.67
N ARG A 1134 59.42 20.96 2.88
CA ARG A 1134 60.41 21.32 1.84
C ARG A 1134 61.17 20.11 1.30
N LYS A 1135 61.38 19.09 2.15
CA LYS A 1135 62.08 17.85 1.79
C LYS A 1135 61.22 16.87 0.97
N HIS A 1136 59.91 16.82 1.19
CA HIS A 1136 59.02 15.79 0.61
C HIS A 1136 58.01 16.30 -0.42
N GLN A 1137 58.07 17.59 -0.79
CA GLN A 1137 57.17 18.27 -1.74
C GLN A 1137 56.82 17.51 -3.03
N ALA A 1138 57.72 16.68 -3.58
CA ALA A 1138 57.48 15.93 -4.83
C ALA A 1138 56.53 14.70 -4.70
N TRP A 1139 56.11 14.34 -3.48
CA TRP A 1139 55.52 13.02 -3.17
C TRP A 1139 54.03 13.04 -2.86
N SER A 1140 53.39 14.21 -2.74
CA SER A 1140 51.94 14.29 -2.50
C SER A 1140 51.19 14.68 -3.76
N THR A 1141 50.07 14.01 -4.03
CA THR A 1141 49.10 14.40 -5.07
C THR A 1141 48.38 15.72 -4.73
N PHE A 1142 48.49 16.20 -3.49
CA PHE A 1142 48.10 17.57 -3.08
C PHE A 1142 49.24 18.60 -3.27
N LEU A 1143 50.44 18.18 -3.69
CA LEU A 1143 51.62 19.05 -3.85
C LEU A 1143 52.28 18.97 -5.25
N LYS A 1144 51.75 18.13 -6.16
CA LYS A 1144 52.18 18.07 -7.57
C LYS A 1144 51.63 19.26 -8.37
#